data_AF-A0A354X3A3-F1
#
_entry.id   AF-A0A354X3A3-F1
#
_cell.length_a   1.000
_cell.length_b   1.000
_cell.length_c   1.000
_cell.angle_alpha   90.00
_cell.angle_beta   90.00
_cell.angle_gamma   90.00
#
_symmetry.space_group_name_H-M   'P 1'
#
loop_
_entity.id
_entity.type
_entity.pdbx_description
1 polymer ?
#
loop_
_entity_poly.entity_id
_entity_poly.type
_entity_poly.pdbx_seq_one_letter_code
_entity_poly.pdbx_strand_id
1 'polypeptide(L)'
;MNHPKAKMKFLFKLIFISTCILSVGIGLKSCFGITAGHARPKKVDLSIRLSSSNLYAGDKCLLSVYGNTEKGENITPKVKIEVLSDNISLIRDDGQSYIHCNKPGRAAFKVHYGNLSKEVEVTVKETNPSKKESSFYTQEKIKQAAENILKYDWAKGQKDRVVSRANHWLKNYSPKMLYYLVPSQSIPRSMAVNSLHGCLACGKNIDRYGNYPYVSDVDELDWKLTCPNCGLSFPSNNFREYYAGGLDQSGNFIPELAEHADWVLKQKGEKGNLINRYTEGLSDEEKKKLRNAGVSEETITQILSDSTWGVDDGMGYRFNLKDKQQYGNPYTYIAYYNHWTVWYKMITPMLEDFSLAYLFTKMSSDPSERAKAVDYAEAAIILLDRIADYFPEYHLKEFPRSGYYGFTNSDGHHSPLNRGRIVGSIWDNDLIKKILYAYDAVFPAIDMISSKATSTLTLLSGNTAKATPARIKSNFEDGFLREIPKAYTQADLQGNPGMHQSTLALAAVVFNANPETSEWLNTVYKSGYSDWKGDEKRDGGNIMNIIVNRIDRHGQGDEVGLVYNSLWLGNWLTIANIMNGYTLDGQINLDKGIEPDLFKNQRFKKLFEANYPLLLTDNYFPHIGDSEKAGNPGHSLIKINHLITGYAHYKTPELAQAIYLLNGKSTKNIHLDIFSPNPSAIAQEIDSIIKVNGELTLKTSNFPAYGLSILRDRDHLNELQRTLWMFYGARSASQ
;
A
#
# COMPACT_ATOMS: atom_id res chain seq x y z
N MET A 1 51.48 -7.02 0.24
CA MET A 1 52.21 -8.02 -0.59
C MET A 1 52.18 -9.36 0.15
N ASN A 2 52.04 -10.46 -0.61
CA ASN A 2 52.35 -11.86 -0.29
C ASN A 2 52.02 -12.47 1.10
N HIS A 3 51.07 -13.43 1.07
CA HIS A 3 51.06 -14.61 1.94
C HIS A 3 52.39 -15.41 1.85
N PRO A 4 52.56 -16.40 2.74
CA PRO A 4 52.56 -17.78 2.22
C PRO A 4 51.64 -18.75 2.98
N LYS A 5 51.28 -19.84 2.29
CA LYS A 5 50.46 -20.98 2.76
C LYS A 5 51.32 -22.24 2.91
N ALA A 6 50.98 -23.11 3.85
CA ALA A 6 51.17 -24.58 3.76
C ALA A 6 50.07 -25.24 4.64
N LYS A 7 49.13 -26.09 4.19
CA LYS A 7 49.07 -27.33 3.37
C LYS A 7 49.40 -28.64 4.11
N MET A 8 48.41 -29.56 4.07
CA MET A 8 48.52 -31.05 4.17
C MET A 8 48.83 -31.64 5.56
N LYS A 9 48.33 -32.83 5.99
CA LYS A 9 47.58 -33.98 5.39
C LYS A 9 46.67 -34.62 6.48
N PHE A 10 45.42 -35.00 6.20
CA PHE A 10 44.92 -36.38 5.94
C PHE A 10 45.06 -37.45 7.05
N LEU A 11 43.93 -38.01 7.51
CA LEU A 11 43.68 -39.46 7.57
C LEU A 11 42.17 -39.78 7.50
N PHE A 12 41.82 -41.02 7.11
CA PHE A 12 40.48 -41.43 6.63
C PHE A 12 40.06 -42.78 7.25
N LYS A 13 38.75 -42.99 7.52
CA LYS A 13 38.07 -44.32 7.61
C LYS A 13 36.55 -44.08 7.48
N LEU A 14 35.87 -44.32 6.34
CA LEU A 14 35.49 -45.53 5.57
C LEU A 14 34.29 -46.33 6.14
N ILE A 15 33.21 -46.41 5.32
CA ILE A 15 32.11 -47.41 5.15
C ILE A 15 31.13 -46.71 4.14
N PHE A 16 30.95 -47.03 2.84
CA PHE A 16 30.45 -48.23 2.13
C PHE A 16 28.98 -48.59 2.45
N ILE A 17 28.04 -48.87 1.52
CA ILE A 17 27.97 -49.03 0.04
C ILE A 17 26.53 -48.62 -0.40
N SER A 18 26.24 -47.98 -1.55
CA SER A 18 25.83 -48.68 -2.81
C SER A 18 25.57 -47.72 -3.99
N THR A 19 25.43 -48.27 -5.21
CA THR A 19 25.74 -47.62 -6.50
C THR A 19 24.71 -47.94 -7.61
N CYS A 20 24.49 -47.02 -8.57
CA CYS A 20 24.08 -47.25 -9.99
C CYS A 20 24.20 -45.89 -10.74
N ILE A 21 25.23 -45.62 -11.54
CA ILE A 21 25.44 -45.99 -12.96
C ILE A 21 24.28 -45.51 -13.87
N LEU A 22 24.36 -44.35 -14.55
CA LEU A 22 25.07 -44.00 -15.81
C LEU A 22 24.48 -44.62 -17.10
N SER A 23 23.97 -43.76 -17.99
CA SER A 23 23.94 -43.98 -19.44
C SER A 23 24.07 -42.63 -20.18
N VAL A 24 24.90 -42.62 -21.23
CA VAL A 24 25.25 -41.44 -22.04
C VAL A 24 24.64 -41.60 -23.43
N GLY A 25 24.13 -40.51 -24.00
CA GLY A 25 23.70 -40.45 -25.41
C GLY A 25 24.14 -39.14 -26.04
N ILE A 26 25.03 -39.20 -27.04
CA ILE A 26 25.52 -38.04 -27.79
C ILE A 26 24.71 -37.91 -29.08
N GLY A 27 24.27 -36.69 -29.41
CA GLY A 27 23.70 -36.33 -30.70
C GLY A 27 23.97 -34.85 -31.01
N LEU A 28 24.61 -34.56 -32.14
CA LEU A 28 25.00 -33.22 -32.58
C LEU A 28 24.35 -32.88 -33.94
N LYS A 29 24.23 -31.57 -34.25
CA LYS A 29 23.51 -30.92 -35.38
C LYS A 29 22.02 -30.62 -35.05
N SER A 30 21.45 -29.47 -35.41
CA SER A 30 21.96 -28.27 -36.12
C SER A 30 21.11 -27.03 -35.80
N CYS A 31 21.65 -25.83 -36.02
CA CYS A 31 20.94 -24.55 -35.84
C CYS A 31 19.79 -24.36 -36.86
N PHE A 32 18.65 -23.84 -36.40
CA PHE A 32 17.84 -22.75 -36.98
C PHE A 32 16.76 -22.34 -35.95
N GLY A 33 16.15 -21.16 -36.06
CA GLY A 33 15.52 -20.48 -34.92
C GLY A 33 14.01 -20.20 -34.97
N ILE A 34 13.54 -19.60 -33.85
CA ILE A 34 12.29 -18.83 -33.64
C ILE A 34 10.95 -19.58 -33.76
N THR A 35 10.30 -19.84 -32.62
CA THR A 35 8.99 -19.24 -32.26
C THR A 35 8.57 -19.60 -30.82
N ALA A 36 7.60 -18.86 -30.27
CA ALA A 36 7.21 -18.89 -28.87
C ALA A 36 6.26 -20.04 -28.48
N GLY A 37 6.20 -20.35 -27.18
CA GLY A 37 5.28 -21.34 -26.60
C GLY A 37 5.85 -22.08 -25.41
N HIS A 38 6.20 -21.37 -24.33
CA HIS A 38 6.76 -21.99 -23.12
C HIS A 38 5.69 -22.71 -22.28
N ALA A 39 5.20 -23.85 -22.79
CA ALA A 39 4.37 -24.76 -22.02
C ALA A 39 5.11 -25.20 -20.75
N ARG A 40 4.54 -24.89 -19.58
CA ARG A 40 4.94 -25.53 -18.32
C ARG A 40 4.65 -27.03 -18.46
N PRO A 41 5.48 -27.95 -17.91
CA PRO A 41 5.09 -29.36 -17.80
C PRO A 41 3.89 -29.44 -16.85
N LYS A 42 2.67 -29.46 -17.41
CA LYS A 42 1.41 -29.48 -16.65
C LYS A 42 1.24 -30.85 -15.99
N LYS A 43 1.56 -30.92 -14.69
CA LYS A 43 1.14 -32.02 -13.82
C LYS A 43 -0.39 -31.90 -13.67
N VAL A 44 -1.13 -32.96 -14.00
CA VAL A 44 -2.60 -32.94 -13.88
C VAL A 44 -2.96 -32.89 -12.39
N ASP A 45 -3.60 -31.80 -11.97
CA ASP A 45 -4.02 -31.50 -10.60
C ASP A 45 -5.34 -30.70 -10.65
N LEU A 46 -6.03 -30.61 -9.51
CA LEU A 46 -7.25 -29.85 -9.32
C LEU A 46 -6.97 -28.52 -8.61
N SER A 47 -7.28 -27.42 -9.29
CA SER A 47 -7.35 -26.09 -8.67
C SER A 47 -8.78 -25.85 -8.22
N ILE A 48 -8.99 -25.80 -6.91
CA ILE A 48 -10.31 -25.57 -6.28
C ILE A 48 -10.28 -24.16 -5.71
N ARG A 49 -11.26 -23.34 -6.07
CA ARG A 49 -11.40 -21.96 -5.61
C ARG A 49 -12.83 -21.73 -5.08
N LEU A 50 -12.93 -21.05 -3.95
CA LEU A 50 -14.19 -20.48 -3.46
C LEU A 50 -14.19 -18.98 -3.78
N SER A 51 -15.37 -18.39 -4.01
CA SER A 51 -15.48 -16.94 -4.29
C SER A 51 -15.17 -16.02 -3.10
N SER A 52 -14.98 -16.58 -1.91
CA SER A 52 -14.44 -15.90 -0.73
C SER A 52 -13.67 -16.89 0.14
N SER A 53 -12.57 -16.43 0.74
CA SER A 53 -11.79 -17.17 1.73
C SER A 53 -12.29 -16.97 3.18
N ASN A 54 -13.09 -15.92 3.43
CA ASN A 54 -13.72 -15.64 4.72
C ASN A 54 -15.19 -16.03 4.71
N LEU A 55 -15.51 -17.23 5.22
CA LEU A 55 -16.85 -17.81 5.24
C LEU A 55 -17.58 -17.57 6.57
N TYR A 56 -18.88 -17.27 6.51
CA TYR A 56 -19.74 -17.03 7.66
C TYR A 56 -21.06 -17.80 7.52
N ALA A 57 -21.71 -18.09 8.65
CA ALA A 57 -23.01 -18.74 8.66
C ALA A 57 -24.04 -17.91 7.85
N GLY A 58 -24.76 -18.59 6.96
CA GLY A 58 -25.66 -18.00 5.97
C GLY A 58 -25.03 -17.80 4.58
N ASP A 59 -23.71 -17.73 4.44
CA ASP A 59 -23.06 -17.46 3.16
C ASP A 59 -23.39 -18.53 2.10
N LYS A 60 -23.57 -18.10 0.84
CA LYS A 60 -23.59 -18.95 -0.36
C LYS A 60 -22.37 -18.57 -1.21
N CYS A 61 -21.33 -19.40 -1.18
CA CYS A 61 -20.06 -19.15 -1.88
C CYS A 61 -19.95 -20.01 -3.14
N LEU A 62 -19.65 -19.39 -4.28
CA LEU A 62 -19.44 -20.10 -5.55
C LEU A 62 -18.19 -20.97 -5.44
N LEU A 63 -18.32 -22.24 -5.85
CA LEU A 63 -17.25 -23.21 -5.92
C LEU A 63 -16.86 -23.43 -7.37
N SER A 64 -15.63 -23.06 -7.72
CA SER A 64 -15.06 -23.23 -9.05
C SER A 64 -13.91 -24.23 -9.01
N VAL A 65 -13.94 -25.23 -9.88
CA VAL A 65 -12.93 -26.28 -10.00
C VAL A 65 -12.38 -26.30 -11.42
N TYR A 66 -11.07 -26.11 -11.53
CA TYR A 66 -10.31 -26.12 -12.77
C TYR A 66 -9.38 -27.33 -12.79
N GLY A 67 -9.33 -28.01 -13.93
CA GLY A 67 -8.34 -29.06 -14.16
C GLY A 67 -7.09 -28.46 -14.79
N ASN A 68 -5.91 -28.80 -14.28
CA ASN A 68 -4.64 -28.55 -14.98
C ASN A 68 -4.48 -29.48 -16.21
N THR A 69 -5.42 -29.39 -17.14
CA THR A 69 -5.33 -29.91 -18.50
C THR A 69 -4.59 -28.88 -19.37
N GLU A 70 -4.22 -29.26 -20.61
CA GLU A 70 -3.64 -28.31 -21.56
C GLU A 70 -4.50 -27.06 -21.77
N LYS A 71 -5.83 -27.17 -21.63
CA LYS A 71 -6.84 -26.17 -21.99
C LYS A 71 -7.41 -25.32 -20.83
N GLY A 72 -7.05 -25.60 -19.57
CA GLY A 72 -7.47 -24.79 -18.40
C GLY A 72 -8.98 -24.78 -18.11
N GLU A 73 -9.76 -25.70 -18.70
CA GLU A 73 -11.22 -25.69 -18.64
C GLU A 73 -11.78 -25.67 -17.19
N ASN A 74 -12.82 -24.87 -16.97
CA ASN A 74 -13.68 -25.02 -15.79
C ASN A 74 -14.41 -26.37 -15.89
N ILE A 75 -14.07 -27.29 -14.98
CA ILE A 75 -14.60 -28.67 -14.95
C ILE A 75 -15.61 -28.86 -13.81
N THR A 76 -16.04 -27.80 -13.11
CA THR A 76 -17.01 -27.88 -12.00
C THR A 76 -18.27 -28.70 -12.31
N PRO A 77 -18.90 -28.60 -13.51
CA PRO A 77 -20.06 -29.45 -13.83
C PRO A 77 -19.73 -30.95 -13.95
N LYS A 78 -18.45 -31.28 -14.17
CA LYS A 78 -17.91 -32.62 -14.41
C LYS A 78 -17.32 -33.28 -13.15
N VAL A 79 -17.26 -32.60 -12.00
CA VAL A 79 -16.71 -33.16 -10.75
C VAL A 79 -17.80 -33.69 -9.81
N LYS A 80 -17.45 -34.74 -9.05
CA LYS A 80 -18.23 -35.20 -7.89
C LYS A 80 -17.72 -34.47 -6.65
N ILE A 81 -18.63 -33.90 -5.86
CA ILE A 81 -18.32 -33.21 -4.61
C ILE A 81 -18.96 -34.00 -3.47
N GLU A 82 -18.19 -34.23 -2.42
CA GLU A 82 -18.55 -34.98 -1.23
C GLU A 82 -18.38 -34.06 -0.01
N VAL A 83 -19.47 -33.73 0.67
CA VAL A 83 -19.43 -32.90 1.88
C VAL A 83 -19.14 -33.79 3.09
N LEU A 84 -18.14 -33.42 3.89
CA LEU A 84 -17.64 -34.21 5.01
C LEU A 84 -18.08 -33.67 6.38
N SER A 85 -18.83 -32.56 6.42
CA SER A 85 -19.23 -31.89 7.66
C SER A 85 -20.59 -31.20 7.51
N ASP A 86 -21.46 -31.31 8.52
CA ASP A 86 -22.82 -30.73 8.50
C ASP A 86 -22.83 -29.19 8.66
N ASN A 87 -21.68 -28.60 8.98
CA ASN A 87 -21.42 -27.16 8.94
C ASN A 87 -21.64 -26.51 7.57
N ILE A 88 -21.53 -27.28 6.48
CA ILE A 88 -21.74 -26.80 5.11
C ILE A 88 -22.68 -27.74 4.33
N SER A 89 -23.23 -27.24 3.23
CA SER A 89 -24.00 -28.04 2.27
C SER A 89 -23.65 -27.65 0.83
N LEU A 90 -23.85 -28.58 -0.11
CA LEU A 90 -23.66 -28.34 -1.54
C LEU A 90 -25.00 -27.94 -2.17
N ILE A 91 -25.07 -26.74 -2.72
CA ILE A 91 -26.19 -26.27 -3.54
C ILE A 91 -25.76 -26.32 -5.02
N ARG A 92 -26.63 -26.81 -5.90
CA ARG A 92 -26.46 -26.70 -7.36
C ARG A 92 -27.61 -25.88 -7.93
N ASP A 93 -27.26 -24.85 -8.70
CA ASP A 93 -28.17 -23.80 -9.13
C ASP A 93 -27.63 -23.21 -10.45
N ASP A 94 -28.48 -23.08 -11.46
CA ASP A 94 -28.13 -22.70 -12.85
C ASP A 94 -26.80 -23.29 -13.39
N GLY A 95 -26.61 -24.60 -13.22
CA GLY A 95 -25.41 -25.33 -13.65
C GLY A 95 -24.14 -25.07 -12.82
N GLN A 96 -24.18 -24.14 -11.87
CA GLN A 96 -23.08 -23.81 -10.96
C GLN A 96 -23.18 -24.62 -9.65
N SER A 97 -22.07 -24.72 -8.92
CA SER A 97 -21.99 -25.37 -7.61
C SER A 97 -21.62 -24.33 -6.54
N TYR A 98 -22.29 -24.37 -5.40
CA TYR A 98 -22.07 -23.46 -4.29
C TYR A 98 -21.88 -24.24 -3.00
N ILE A 99 -20.94 -23.80 -2.16
CA ILE A 99 -20.88 -24.19 -0.76
C ILE A 99 -21.76 -23.22 0.03
N HIS A 100 -22.83 -23.73 0.62
CA HIS A 100 -23.64 -23.00 1.58
C HIS A 100 -23.15 -23.26 3.00
N CYS A 101 -22.99 -22.21 3.78
CA CYS A 101 -22.44 -22.24 5.11
C CYS A 101 -23.56 -22.32 6.16
N ASN A 102 -23.95 -23.53 6.55
CA ASN A 102 -25.12 -23.79 7.38
C ASN A 102 -24.97 -23.22 8.81
N LYS A 103 -23.80 -23.40 9.45
CA LYS A 103 -23.54 -23.02 10.85
C LYS A 103 -22.04 -22.84 11.15
N PRO A 104 -21.64 -22.04 12.16
CA PRO A 104 -20.24 -21.82 12.52
C PRO A 104 -19.51 -23.09 12.95
N GLY A 105 -18.22 -23.20 12.60
CA GLY A 105 -17.34 -24.32 12.91
C GLY A 105 -16.38 -24.67 11.77
N ARG A 106 -15.46 -25.62 12.03
CA ARG A 106 -14.63 -26.23 10.98
C ARG A 106 -15.50 -27.13 10.10
N ALA A 107 -15.25 -27.10 8.79
CA ALA A 107 -15.93 -27.93 7.83
C ALA A 107 -14.95 -28.43 6.77
N ALA A 108 -15.24 -29.57 6.15
CA ALA A 108 -14.48 -30.07 5.01
C ALA A 108 -15.39 -30.57 3.89
N PHE A 109 -14.88 -30.49 2.66
CA PHE A 109 -15.45 -31.17 1.50
C PHE A 109 -14.35 -31.70 0.60
N LYS A 110 -14.67 -32.73 -0.20
CA LYS A 110 -13.75 -33.41 -1.10
C LYS A 110 -14.27 -33.35 -2.52
N VAL A 111 -13.40 -32.94 -3.43
CA VAL A 111 -13.68 -32.86 -4.87
C VAL A 111 -12.98 -34.02 -5.57
N HIS A 112 -13.71 -34.74 -6.41
CA HIS A 112 -13.25 -35.91 -7.15
C HIS A 112 -13.43 -35.70 -8.66
N TYR A 113 -12.37 -36.01 -9.44
CA TYR A 113 -12.38 -35.95 -10.90
C TYR A 113 -11.50 -37.07 -11.48
N GLY A 114 -12.13 -38.09 -12.08
CA GLY A 114 -11.44 -39.31 -12.49
C GLY A 114 -10.74 -39.96 -11.27
N ASN A 115 -9.44 -40.20 -11.37
CA ASN A 115 -8.62 -40.76 -10.28
C ASN A 115 -8.04 -39.68 -9.34
N LEU A 116 -8.30 -38.39 -9.58
CA LEU A 116 -7.84 -37.30 -8.71
C LEU A 116 -8.90 -37.00 -7.65
N SER A 117 -8.47 -36.84 -6.40
CA SER A 117 -9.30 -36.27 -5.35
C SER A 117 -8.50 -35.26 -4.53
N LYS A 118 -9.15 -34.19 -4.09
CA LYS A 118 -8.55 -33.13 -3.27
C LYS A 118 -9.55 -32.66 -2.23
N GLU A 119 -9.09 -32.66 -0.98
CA GLU A 119 -9.88 -32.26 0.17
C GLU A 119 -9.61 -30.78 0.48
N VAL A 120 -10.65 -30.07 0.93
CA VAL A 120 -10.60 -28.65 1.25
C VAL A 120 -11.21 -28.48 2.64
N GLU A 121 -10.38 -28.07 3.59
CA GLU A 121 -10.85 -27.58 4.89
C GLU A 121 -11.20 -26.10 4.81
N VAL A 122 -12.29 -25.71 5.48
CA VAL A 122 -12.71 -24.33 5.66
C VAL A 122 -13.16 -24.10 7.11
N THR A 123 -13.22 -22.84 7.53
CA THR A 123 -13.83 -22.46 8.81
C THR A 123 -14.97 -21.50 8.53
N VAL A 124 -16.19 -21.90 8.90
CA VAL A 124 -17.37 -21.04 8.90
C VAL A 124 -17.41 -20.28 10.21
N LYS A 125 -17.53 -18.95 10.14
CA LYS A 125 -17.57 -18.07 11.31
C LYS A 125 -18.99 -17.65 11.66
N GLU A 126 -19.16 -17.09 12.85
CA GLU A 126 -20.39 -16.40 13.23
C GLU A 126 -20.35 -14.94 12.75
N THR A 127 -21.50 -14.38 12.37
CA THR A 127 -21.62 -12.96 12.02
C THR A 127 -21.87 -12.13 13.29
N ASN A 128 -20.79 -11.77 14.00
CA ASN A 128 -20.86 -11.05 15.26
C ASN A 128 -19.83 -9.90 15.29
N PRO A 129 -20.16 -8.70 14.79
CA PRO A 129 -19.23 -7.57 14.74
C PRO A 129 -18.95 -6.99 16.13
N SER A 130 -17.68 -6.89 16.48
CA SER A 130 -17.18 -6.38 17.76
C SER A 130 -17.28 -4.84 17.86
N LYS A 131 -16.91 -4.10 16.80
CA LYS A 131 -16.91 -2.62 16.82
C LYS A 131 -18.34 -2.10 16.92
N LYS A 132 -18.57 -1.09 17.78
CA LYS A 132 -19.91 -0.52 18.03
C LYS A 132 -20.11 0.89 17.49
N GLU A 133 -19.06 1.70 17.35
CA GLU A 133 -19.11 3.08 16.87
C GLU A 133 -17.77 3.55 16.26
N SER A 134 -17.76 4.68 15.57
CA SER A 134 -16.54 5.38 15.15
C SER A 134 -15.76 5.89 16.35
N SER A 135 -14.48 5.57 16.42
CA SER A 135 -13.63 5.80 17.60
C SER A 135 -12.51 6.81 17.34
N PHE A 136 -12.05 6.96 16.09
CA PHE A 136 -11.11 8.03 15.72
C PHE A 136 -11.88 9.28 15.28
N TYR A 137 -12.89 9.15 14.42
CA TYR A 137 -13.81 10.22 14.01
C TYR A 137 -15.04 10.25 14.92
N THR A 138 -14.83 10.64 16.18
CA THR A 138 -15.90 10.76 17.18
C THR A 138 -16.98 11.77 16.75
N GLN A 139 -18.20 11.62 17.26
CA GLN A 139 -19.31 12.53 16.93
C GLN A 139 -18.98 14.00 17.24
N GLU A 140 -18.23 14.27 18.31
CA GLU A 140 -17.78 15.63 18.65
C GLU A 140 -16.84 16.19 17.59
N LYS A 141 -15.83 15.43 17.11
CA LYS A 141 -14.96 15.88 16.00
C LYS A 141 -15.77 16.25 14.76
N ILE A 142 -16.77 15.45 14.41
CA ILE A 142 -17.57 15.68 13.19
C ILE A 142 -18.49 16.89 13.34
N LYS A 143 -19.07 17.09 14.53
CA LYS A 143 -19.81 18.30 14.90
C LYS A 143 -18.91 19.54 14.82
N GLN A 144 -17.71 19.50 15.40
CA GLN A 144 -16.72 20.59 15.29
C GLN A 144 -16.36 20.89 13.83
N ALA A 145 -16.19 19.88 12.98
CA ALA A 145 -15.96 20.08 11.55
C ALA A 145 -17.15 20.78 10.87
N ALA A 146 -18.38 20.37 11.15
CA ALA A 146 -19.57 21.04 10.60
C ALA A 146 -19.69 22.51 11.06
N GLU A 147 -19.44 22.80 12.34
CA GLU A 147 -19.41 24.17 12.87
C GLU A 147 -18.29 25.00 12.24
N ASN A 148 -17.08 24.43 12.10
CA ASN A 148 -15.94 25.09 11.48
C ASN A 148 -16.16 25.37 9.98
N ILE A 149 -16.83 24.46 9.24
CA ILE A 149 -17.20 24.65 7.83
C ILE A 149 -18.16 25.83 7.63
N LEU A 150 -19.09 26.05 8.57
CA LEU A 150 -20.01 27.20 8.54
C LEU A 150 -19.31 28.51 8.94
N LYS A 151 -18.28 28.45 9.78
CA LYS A 151 -17.62 29.61 10.40
C LYS A 151 -16.40 30.13 9.64
N TYR A 152 -15.69 29.28 8.89
CA TYR A 152 -14.38 29.62 8.30
C TYR A 152 -14.28 29.29 6.81
N ASP A 153 -13.91 30.30 6.00
CA ASP A 153 -13.74 30.15 4.54
C ASP A 153 -12.71 29.08 4.15
N TRP A 154 -11.65 28.91 4.94
CA TRP A 154 -10.64 27.88 4.67
C TRP A 154 -11.19 26.46 4.85
N ALA A 155 -12.06 26.26 5.84
CA ALA A 155 -12.69 24.98 6.14
C ALA A 155 -13.77 24.64 5.11
N LYS A 156 -14.59 25.64 4.72
CA LYS A 156 -15.49 25.53 3.58
C LYS A 156 -14.74 25.18 2.30
N GLY A 157 -13.65 25.89 1.99
CA GLY A 157 -12.81 25.60 0.83
C GLY A 157 -12.16 24.21 0.88
N GLN A 158 -11.88 23.67 2.07
CA GLN A 158 -11.44 22.27 2.23
C GLN A 158 -12.56 21.28 1.91
N LYS A 159 -13.79 21.50 2.44
CA LYS A 159 -14.98 20.70 2.05
C LYS A 159 -15.16 20.73 0.54
N ASP A 160 -15.22 21.91 -0.06
CA ASP A 160 -15.56 22.07 -1.48
C ASP A 160 -14.54 21.39 -2.40
N ARG A 161 -13.24 21.42 -2.05
CA ARG A 161 -12.21 20.66 -2.78
C ARG A 161 -12.38 19.14 -2.66
N VAL A 162 -12.70 18.63 -1.47
CA VAL A 162 -12.90 17.19 -1.23
C VAL A 162 -14.17 16.70 -1.94
N VAL A 163 -15.29 17.42 -1.78
CA VAL A 163 -16.57 17.14 -2.44
C VAL A 163 -16.44 17.16 -3.97
N SER A 164 -15.65 18.08 -4.53
CA SER A 164 -15.37 18.12 -5.96
C SER A 164 -14.68 16.84 -6.46
N ARG A 165 -13.62 16.37 -5.77
CA ARG A 165 -12.93 15.12 -6.14
C ARG A 165 -13.80 13.88 -5.93
N ALA A 166 -14.54 13.80 -4.82
CA ALA A 166 -15.49 12.71 -4.58
C ALA A 166 -16.57 12.63 -5.68
N ASN A 167 -17.09 13.78 -6.16
CA ASN A 167 -18.03 13.82 -7.28
C ASN A 167 -17.38 13.43 -8.62
N HIS A 168 -16.12 13.78 -8.85
CA HIS A 168 -15.35 13.32 -10.02
C HIS A 168 -15.25 11.79 -10.04
N TRP A 169 -14.89 11.17 -8.91
CA TRP A 169 -14.87 9.70 -8.79
C TRP A 169 -16.24 9.07 -9.02
N LEU A 170 -17.31 9.57 -8.40
CA LEU A 170 -18.68 9.05 -8.60
C LEU A 170 -19.20 9.20 -10.03
N LYS A 171 -18.69 10.19 -10.79
CA LYS A 171 -19.06 10.40 -12.20
C LYS A 171 -18.42 9.34 -13.10
N ASN A 172 -17.17 8.98 -12.85
CA ASN A 172 -16.40 8.06 -13.70
C ASN A 172 -16.56 6.58 -13.25
N TYR A 173 -16.79 6.33 -11.95
CA TYR A 173 -16.83 4.99 -11.36
C TYR A 173 -18.20 4.64 -10.77
N SER A 174 -18.96 3.81 -11.49
CA SER A 174 -20.18 3.21 -10.95
C SER A 174 -19.89 2.22 -9.80
N PRO A 175 -20.87 1.91 -8.94
CA PRO A 175 -20.74 0.89 -7.88
C PRO A 175 -20.16 -0.45 -8.35
N LYS A 176 -20.51 -0.89 -9.57
CA LYS A 176 -19.97 -2.12 -10.19
C LYS A 176 -18.50 -1.98 -10.58
N MET A 177 -18.07 -0.81 -11.04
CA MET A 177 -16.66 -0.56 -11.35
C MET A 177 -15.82 -0.46 -10.08
N LEU A 178 -16.32 0.17 -9.01
CA LEU A 178 -15.63 0.21 -7.70
C LEU A 178 -15.39 -1.20 -7.15
N TYR A 179 -16.37 -2.10 -7.27
CA TYR A 179 -16.22 -3.51 -6.88
C TYR A 179 -15.16 -4.26 -7.69
N TYR A 180 -15.07 -4.05 -9.01
CA TYR A 180 -14.03 -4.69 -9.85
C TYR A 180 -12.67 -3.97 -9.84
N LEU A 181 -12.59 -2.76 -9.31
CA LEU A 181 -11.35 -1.98 -9.25
C LEU A 181 -10.31 -2.65 -8.33
N VAL A 182 -10.75 -3.30 -7.25
CA VAL A 182 -9.88 -4.02 -6.33
C VAL A 182 -9.53 -5.39 -6.94
N PRO A 183 -8.27 -5.65 -7.34
CA PRO A 183 -7.92 -6.88 -8.05
C PRO A 183 -7.59 -8.01 -7.07
N SER A 184 -7.83 -9.26 -7.48
CA SER A 184 -7.45 -10.44 -6.68
C SER A 184 -5.92 -10.54 -6.51
N GLN A 185 -5.48 -11.37 -5.57
CA GLN A 185 -4.06 -11.70 -5.40
C GLN A 185 -3.41 -12.26 -6.69
N SER A 186 -4.18 -12.70 -7.69
CA SER A 186 -3.65 -13.22 -8.96
C SER A 186 -3.04 -12.16 -9.88
N ILE A 187 -3.27 -10.85 -9.64
CA ILE A 187 -2.54 -9.77 -10.34
C ILE A 187 -1.35 -9.32 -9.48
N PRO A 188 -0.11 -9.39 -9.99
CA PRO A 188 1.08 -8.93 -9.26
C PRO A 188 1.07 -7.42 -8.97
N ARG A 189 1.94 -6.97 -8.08
CA ARG A 189 2.29 -5.57 -7.86
C ARG A 189 3.80 -5.41 -7.96
N SER A 190 4.27 -4.32 -8.59
CA SER A 190 5.69 -3.97 -8.70
C SER A 190 5.86 -2.45 -8.73
N MET A 191 6.77 -1.89 -7.93
CA MET A 191 7.02 -0.44 -7.92
C MET A 191 7.77 0.05 -9.18
N ALA A 192 8.36 -0.86 -9.97
CA ALA A 192 9.08 -0.53 -11.20
C ALA A 192 8.78 -1.55 -12.32
N VAL A 193 8.74 -1.08 -13.58
CA VAL A 193 8.56 -1.95 -14.76
C VAL A 193 9.83 -2.75 -15.04
N ASN A 194 10.96 -2.05 -15.22
CA ASN A 194 12.30 -2.61 -15.34
C ASN A 194 13.35 -1.53 -14.96
N SER A 195 13.83 -1.54 -13.71
CA SER A 195 14.72 -0.48 -13.20
C SER A 195 16.10 -0.44 -13.86
N LEU A 196 16.53 -1.53 -14.51
CA LEU A 196 17.89 -1.67 -15.05
C LEU A 196 17.98 -1.24 -16.52
N HIS A 197 16.93 -1.48 -17.31
CA HIS A 197 16.88 -1.14 -18.74
C HIS A 197 15.97 0.04 -19.08
N GLY A 198 15.07 0.45 -18.17
CA GLY A 198 14.13 1.53 -18.39
C GLY A 198 12.98 1.11 -19.32
N CYS A 199 12.74 1.87 -20.38
CA CYS A 199 11.66 1.59 -21.34
C CYS A 199 12.09 0.61 -22.42
N LEU A 200 11.23 -0.37 -22.76
CA LEU A 200 11.52 -1.37 -23.81
C LEU A 200 11.87 -0.75 -25.18
N ALA A 201 11.35 0.44 -25.50
CA ALA A 201 11.61 1.11 -26.78
C ALA A 201 12.78 2.12 -26.74
N CYS A 202 12.81 3.01 -25.75
CA CYS A 202 13.81 4.11 -25.66
C CYS A 202 14.85 3.92 -24.55
N GLY A 203 14.90 2.73 -23.94
CA GLY A 203 15.82 2.38 -22.87
C GLY A 203 15.81 3.39 -21.72
N LYS A 204 17.01 3.79 -21.31
CA LYS A 204 17.27 4.70 -20.20
C LYS A 204 16.94 6.18 -20.45
N ASN A 205 16.48 6.56 -21.65
CA ASN A 205 16.01 7.92 -21.90
C ASN A 205 14.79 8.31 -21.05
N ILE A 206 14.02 7.32 -20.57
CA ILE A 206 12.86 7.53 -19.68
C ILE A 206 13.25 8.06 -18.29
N ASP A 207 14.45 7.78 -17.78
CA ASP A 207 14.88 8.12 -16.41
C ASP A 207 14.91 9.64 -16.15
N ARG A 208 14.97 10.47 -17.21
CA ARG A 208 14.88 11.94 -17.10
C ARG A 208 13.54 12.44 -16.54
N TYR A 209 12.52 11.59 -16.52
CA TYR A 209 11.19 11.88 -15.98
C TYR A 209 11.02 11.41 -14.52
N GLY A 210 12.09 10.93 -13.88
CA GLY A 210 12.11 10.53 -12.47
C GLY A 210 12.05 9.01 -12.24
N ASN A 211 12.03 8.60 -10.97
CA ASN A 211 12.18 7.20 -10.55
C ASN A 211 10.99 6.30 -10.96
N TYR A 212 9.79 6.88 -11.05
CA TYR A 212 8.54 6.18 -11.38
C TYR A 212 7.86 6.89 -12.58
N PRO A 213 8.48 6.84 -13.78
CA PRO A 213 8.21 7.81 -14.84
C PRO A 213 6.99 7.48 -15.71
N TYR A 214 6.42 6.28 -15.63
CA TYR A 214 5.28 5.90 -16.46
C TYR A 214 4.01 6.64 -16.04
N VAL A 215 3.30 7.19 -17.02
CA VAL A 215 2.00 7.84 -16.84
C VAL A 215 0.87 6.89 -17.21
N SER A 216 -0.30 7.10 -16.63
CA SER A 216 -1.52 6.31 -16.82
C SER A 216 -2.72 7.23 -16.74
N ASP A 217 -3.84 6.85 -17.35
CA ASP A 217 -5.11 7.45 -16.96
C ASP A 217 -5.51 6.98 -15.55
N VAL A 218 -6.34 7.78 -14.87
CA VAL A 218 -6.97 7.46 -13.58
C VAL A 218 -8.49 7.57 -13.64
N ASP A 219 -9.04 8.02 -14.78
CA ASP A 219 -10.47 8.11 -15.07
C ASP A 219 -10.99 6.90 -15.85
N GLU A 220 -10.10 6.02 -16.34
CA GLU A 220 -10.44 4.74 -16.93
C GLU A 220 -9.52 3.59 -16.43
N LEU A 221 -10.10 2.41 -16.22
CA LEU A 221 -9.38 1.16 -15.92
C LEU A 221 -8.97 0.45 -17.22
N ASP A 222 -8.07 1.08 -17.98
CA ASP A 222 -7.63 0.64 -19.32
C ASP A 222 -6.43 -0.33 -19.30
N TRP A 223 -5.74 -0.43 -18.16
CA TRP A 223 -4.50 -1.17 -17.96
C TRP A 223 -3.34 -0.72 -18.88
N LYS A 224 -3.22 0.58 -19.17
CA LYS A 224 -2.12 1.14 -19.98
C LYS A 224 -1.18 2.08 -19.22
N LEU A 225 0.10 1.95 -19.56
CA LEU A 225 1.21 2.77 -19.10
C LEU A 225 1.91 3.41 -20.28
N THR A 226 1.80 4.73 -20.41
CA THR A 226 2.49 5.48 -21.47
C THR A 226 3.87 5.93 -21.00
N CYS A 227 4.90 5.67 -21.81
CA CYS A 227 6.23 6.20 -21.58
C CYS A 227 6.26 7.69 -21.96
N PRO A 228 6.56 8.64 -21.05
CA PRO A 228 6.53 10.08 -21.37
C PRO A 228 7.59 10.50 -22.39
N ASN A 229 8.69 9.74 -22.51
CA ASN A 229 9.76 10.01 -23.48
C ASN A 229 9.36 9.65 -24.93
N CYS A 230 9.03 8.38 -25.21
CA CYS A 230 8.71 7.93 -26.57
C CYS A 230 7.22 7.97 -26.93
N GLY A 231 6.31 8.05 -25.96
CA GLY A 231 4.87 8.10 -26.18
C GLY A 231 4.17 6.76 -26.45
N LEU A 232 4.90 5.63 -26.46
CA LEU A 232 4.25 4.30 -26.56
C LEU A 232 3.54 3.94 -25.25
N SER A 233 2.39 3.29 -25.40
CA SER A 233 1.60 2.70 -24.34
C SER A 233 1.91 1.21 -24.21
N PHE A 234 2.06 0.76 -22.97
CA PHE A 234 2.35 -0.62 -22.63
C PHE A 234 1.32 -1.18 -21.63
N PRO A 235 1.07 -2.50 -21.63
CA PRO A 235 1.65 -3.45 -22.57
C PRO A 235 1.06 -3.27 -23.97
N SER A 236 1.71 -3.80 -25.00
CA SER A 236 1.35 -3.56 -26.40
C SER A 236 0.04 -4.25 -26.82
N ASN A 237 -0.45 -5.17 -26.00
CA ASN A 237 -1.64 -5.99 -26.23
C ASN A 237 -2.90 -5.42 -25.56
N ASN A 238 -4.06 -6.04 -25.78
CA ASN A 238 -5.31 -5.58 -25.15
C ASN A 238 -5.52 -6.29 -23.81
N PHE A 239 -4.77 -5.87 -22.78
CA PHE A 239 -4.88 -6.49 -21.46
C PHE A 239 -6.24 -6.23 -20.78
N ARG A 240 -6.95 -5.13 -21.07
CA ARG A 240 -8.30 -4.89 -20.54
C ARG A 240 -9.28 -6.00 -20.90
N GLU A 241 -9.33 -6.37 -22.18
CA GLU A 241 -10.21 -7.46 -22.66
C GLU A 241 -9.71 -8.84 -22.22
N TYR A 242 -8.39 -9.03 -22.09
CA TYR A 242 -7.82 -10.24 -21.49
C TYR A 242 -8.22 -10.39 -20.01
N TYR A 243 -8.13 -9.30 -19.25
CA TYR A 243 -8.55 -9.22 -17.84
C TYR A 243 -10.04 -9.51 -17.70
N ALA A 244 -10.88 -8.86 -18.51
CA ALA A 244 -12.33 -9.08 -18.53
C ALA A 244 -12.69 -10.55 -18.83
N GLY A 245 -12.02 -11.18 -19.81
CA GLY A 245 -12.18 -12.61 -20.11
C GLY A 245 -11.70 -13.54 -18.99
N GLY A 246 -10.89 -13.04 -18.05
CA GLY A 246 -10.41 -13.77 -16.88
C GLY A 246 -11.24 -13.60 -15.60
N LEU A 247 -12.27 -12.76 -15.59
CA LEU A 247 -13.10 -12.56 -14.40
C LEU A 247 -14.11 -13.71 -14.23
N ASP A 248 -14.16 -14.29 -13.03
CA ASP A 248 -15.27 -15.16 -12.62
C ASP A 248 -16.55 -14.33 -12.30
N GLN A 249 -17.66 -15.02 -12.03
CA GLN A 249 -18.95 -14.40 -11.69
C GLN A 249 -18.87 -13.46 -10.49
N SER A 250 -17.94 -13.73 -9.55
CA SER A 250 -17.72 -12.95 -8.34
C SER A 250 -16.71 -11.81 -8.54
N GLY A 251 -16.20 -11.60 -9.76
CA GLY A 251 -15.21 -10.57 -10.08
C GLY A 251 -13.79 -10.88 -9.63
N ASN A 252 -13.42 -12.15 -9.48
CA ASN A 252 -12.06 -12.57 -9.20
C ASN A 252 -11.32 -12.85 -10.51
N PHE A 253 -10.14 -12.28 -10.71
CA PHE A 253 -9.32 -12.61 -11.88
C PHE A 253 -8.66 -13.99 -11.74
N ILE A 254 -8.89 -14.84 -12.74
CA ILE A 254 -8.41 -16.21 -12.88
C ILE A 254 -7.59 -16.28 -14.19
N PRO A 255 -6.25 -16.42 -14.14
CA PRO A 255 -5.42 -16.49 -15.35
C PRO A 255 -5.86 -17.59 -16.32
N GLU A 256 -6.30 -18.74 -15.81
CA GLU A 256 -6.76 -19.87 -16.61
C GLU A 256 -8.05 -19.56 -17.41
N LEU A 257 -8.94 -18.69 -16.90
CA LEU A 257 -10.10 -18.20 -17.65
C LEU A 257 -9.67 -17.24 -18.77
N ALA A 258 -8.71 -16.36 -18.50
CA ALA A 258 -8.19 -15.40 -19.47
C ALA A 258 -7.48 -16.12 -20.65
N GLU A 259 -6.63 -17.10 -20.35
CA GLU A 259 -6.01 -18.00 -21.33
C GLU A 259 -7.07 -18.71 -22.19
N HIS A 260 -8.13 -19.23 -21.56
CA HIS A 260 -9.21 -19.92 -22.27
C HIS A 260 -10.02 -18.98 -23.17
N ALA A 261 -10.38 -17.79 -22.70
CA ALA A 261 -11.10 -16.79 -23.47
C ALA A 261 -10.29 -16.34 -24.70
N ASP A 262 -8.99 -16.06 -24.52
CA ASP A 262 -8.06 -15.72 -25.61
C ASP A 262 -7.92 -16.86 -26.63
N TRP A 263 -7.87 -18.12 -26.17
CA TRP A 263 -7.88 -19.29 -27.04
C TRP A 263 -9.19 -19.43 -27.84
N VAL A 264 -10.35 -19.19 -27.23
CA VAL A 264 -11.66 -19.22 -27.93
C VAL A 264 -11.72 -18.18 -29.06
N LEU A 265 -11.21 -16.97 -28.85
CA LEU A 265 -11.10 -15.94 -29.90
C LEU A 265 -10.24 -16.46 -31.07
N LYS A 266 -9.09 -17.07 -30.78
CA LYS A 266 -8.21 -17.68 -31.79
C LYS A 266 -8.88 -18.83 -32.57
N GLN A 267 -9.72 -19.65 -31.92
CA GLN A 267 -10.50 -20.68 -32.63
C GLN A 267 -11.57 -20.12 -33.58
N LYS A 268 -12.05 -18.90 -33.33
CA LYS A 268 -12.98 -18.18 -34.23
C LYS A 268 -12.27 -17.47 -35.38
N GLY A 269 -10.94 -17.56 -35.47
CA GLY A 269 -10.14 -16.83 -36.46
C GLY A 269 -9.80 -15.39 -36.08
N GLU A 270 -10.11 -14.97 -34.85
CA GLU A 270 -9.74 -13.65 -34.32
C GLU A 270 -8.28 -13.66 -33.81
N LYS A 271 -7.63 -12.50 -33.75
CA LYS A 271 -6.21 -12.41 -33.31
C LYS A 271 -5.98 -12.78 -31.83
N GLY A 272 -7.04 -12.80 -31.02
CA GLY A 272 -6.95 -12.83 -29.56
C GLY A 272 -6.55 -11.47 -28.95
N ASN A 273 -6.31 -11.48 -27.64
CA ASN A 273 -5.95 -10.34 -26.80
C ASN A 273 -4.48 -10.33 -26.38
N LEU A 274 -3.76 -11.46 -26.43
CA LEU A 274 -2.31 -11.57 -26.22
C LEU A 274 -1.51 -11.40 -27.52
N ILE A 275 -1.60 -10.22 -28.14
CA ILE A 275 -0.87 -9.87 -29.37
C ILE A 275 -0.48 -8.39 -29.39
N ASN A 276 0.72 -8.07 -29.88
CA ASN A 276 1.21 -6.70 -30.06
C ASN A 276 0.36 -5.94 -31.09
N ARG A 277 -0.40 -4.93 -30.63
CA ARG A 277 -1.27 -4.11 -31.48
C ARG A 277 -0.51 -3.17 -32.42
N TYR A 278 0.75 -2.84 -32.13
CA TYR A 278 1.56 -1.99 -33.03
C TYR A 278 1.89 -2.67 -34.37
N THR A 279 1.72 -3.99 -34.49
CA THR A 279 1.75 -4.69 -35.79
C THR A 279 0.66 -4.24 -36.76
N GLU A 280 -0.36 -3.52 -36.29
CA GLU A 280 -1.43 -2.94 -37.13
C GLU A 280 -1.00 -1.60 -37.77
N GLY A 281 0.13 -1.03 -37.31
CA GLY A 281 0.75 0.16 -37.86
C GLY A 281 1.04 1.23 -36.80
N LEU A 282 1.85 2.21 -37.22
CA LEU A 282 2.07 3.49 -36.53
C LEU A 282 1.96 4.60 -37.57
N SER A 283 1.40 5.74 -37.18
CA SER A 283 1.43 6.96 -37.98
C SER A 283 2.86 7.50 -38.15
N ASP A 284 3.09 8.35 -39.15
CA ASP A 284 4.42 8.90 -39.39
C ASP A 284 4.85 9.90 -38.30
N GLU A 285 3.90 10.57 -37.64
CA GLU A 285 4.21 11.42 -36.47
C GLU A 285 4.59 10.57 -35.25
N GLU A 286 3.96 9.40 -35.03
CA GLU A 286 4.41 8.46 -33.99
C GLU A 286 5.82 7.95 -34.29
N LYS A 287 6.09 7.47 -35.51
CA LYS A 287 7.45 7.04 -35.91
C LYS A 287 8.49 8.15 -35.70
N LYS A 288 8.17 9.38 -36.08
CA LYS A 288 9.02 10.57 -35.86
C LYS A 288 9.23 10.85 -34.37
N LYS A 289 8.19 10.74 -33.53
CA LYS A 289 8.29 10.83 -32.07
C LYS A 289 9.20 9.74 -31.49
N LEU A 290 9.13 8.51 -31.99
CA LEU A 290 10.04 7.42 -31.59
C LEU A 290 11.51 7.76 -31.93
N ARG A 291 11.78 8.24 -33.15
CA ARG A 291 13.13 8.68 -33.56
C ARG A 291 13.66 9.79 -32.65
N ASN A 292 12.85 10.83 -32.42
CA ASN A 292 13.20 11.95 -31.53
C ASN A 292 13.44 11.52 -30.07
N ALA A 293 12.76 10.46 -29.63
CA ALA A 293 12.93 9.85 -28.31
C ALA A 293 14.16 8.92 -28.19
N GLY A 294 14.92 8.74 -29.27
CA GLY A 294 16.13 7.90 -29.34
C GLY A 294 15.86 6.41 -29.59
N VAL A 295 14.71 6.06 -30.18
CA VAL A 295 14.39 4.68 -30.59
C VAL A 295 15.02 4.39 -31.95
N SER A 296 15.73 3.26 -32.10
CA SER A 296 16.40 2.88 -33.35
C SER A 296 15.44 2.38 -34.44
N GLU A 297 15.87 2.42 -35.70
CA GLU A 297 15.15 1.83 -36.84
C GLU A 297 14.88 0.33 -36.65
N GLU A 298 15.84 -0.40 -36.06
CA GLU A 298 15.73 -1.82 -35.74
C GLU A 298 14.60 -2.06 -34.72
N THR A 299 14.57 -1.28 -33.63
CA THR A 299 13.50 -1.36 -32.63
C THR A 299 12.14 -0.99 -33.22
N ILE A 300 12.07 0.02 -34.09
CA ILE A 300 10.82 0.41 -34.78
C ILE A 300 10.36 -0.69 -35.74
N THR A 301 11.29 -1.33 -36.43
CA THR A 301 10.99 -2.51 -37.27
C THR A 301 10.47 -3.66 -36.42
N GLN A 302 11.07 -3.92 -35.25
CA GLN A 302 10.59 -4.95 -34.32
C GLN A 302 9.18 -4.63 -33.80
N ILE A 303 8.92 -3.38 -33.37
CA ILE A 303 7.60 -2.93 -32.89
C ILE A 303 6.48 -3.23 -33.91
N LEU A 304 6.77 -3.09 -35.21
CA LEU A 304 5.81 -3.28 -36.30
C LEU A 304 5.72 -4.72 -36.81
N SER A 305 6.67 -5.61 -36.50
CA SER A 305 6.77 -6.97 -37.08
C SER A 305 6.71 -8.11 -36.07
N ASP A 306 7.15 -7.91 -34.84
CA ASP A 306 7.14 -8.91 -33.77
C ASP A 306 5.79 -8.87 -33.04
N SER A 307 4.94 -9.86 -33.33
CA SER A 307 3.61 -10.02 -32.73
C SER A 307 3.63 -10.26 -31.21
N THR A 308 4.80 -10.54 -30.62
CA THR A 308 5.00 -10.76 -29.19
C THR A 308 5.66 -9.59 -28.46
N TRP A 309 6.16 -8.58 -29.18
CA TRP A 309 6.90 -7.47 -28.58
C TRP A 309 6.05 -6.67 -27.60
N GLY A 310 6.52 -6.53 -26.34
CA GLY A 310 5.84 -5.77 -25.31
C GLY A 310 4.51 -6.34 -24.80
N VAL A 311 4.17 -7.59 -25.16
CA VAL A 311 2.94 -8.28 -24.73
C VAL A 311 3.08 -8.74 -23.28
N ASP A 312 2.09 -8.40 -22.44
CA ASP A 312 2.02 -8.77 -21.03
C ASP A 312 0.70 -9.52 -20.78
N ASP A 313 0.79 -10.68 -20.14
CA ASP A 313 -0.31 -11.56 -19.73
C ASP A 313 -0.72 -11.35 -18.25
N GLY A 314 -0.12 -10.35 -17.59
CA GLY A 314 -0.24 -10.05 -16.17
C GLY A 314 1.05 -10.33 -15.40
N MET A 315 1.90 -11.23 -15.90
CA MET A 315 3.16 -11.63 -15.24
C MET A 315 4.40 -10.88 -15.76
N GLY A 316 4.24 -9.94 -16.70
CA GLY A 316 5.32 -9.15 -17.27
C GLY A 316 5.90 -9.75 -18.56
N TYR A 317 6.09 -8.88 -19.56
CA TYR A 317 6.74 -9.25 -20.81
C TYR A 317 8.14 -9.83 -20.55
N ARG A 318 8.46 -11.00 -21.14
CA ARG A 318 9.69 -11.81 -20.94
C ARG A 318 9.86 -12.49 -19.57
N PHE A 319 8.86 -12.48 -18.69
CA PHE A 319 8.98 -13.21 -17.41
C PHE A 319 9.22 -14.71 -17.60
N ASN A 320 10.29 -15.21 -16.98
CA ASN A 320 10.71 -16.61 -17.06
C ASN A 320 11.08 -17.16 -15.69
N LEU A 321 10.16 -17.90 -15.08
CA LEU A 321 10.33 -18.50 -13.75
C LEU A 321 11.50 -19.51 -13.64
N LYS A 322 12.04 -20.01 -14.77
CA LYS A 322 13.21 -20.92 -14.77
C LYS A 322 14.54 -20.19 -14.53
N ASP A 323 14.64 -18.94 -14.98
CA ASP A 323 15.79 -18.09 -14.70
C ASP A 323 15.64 -17.47 -13.31
N LYS A 324 16.32 -18.03 -12.31
CA LYS A 324 16.27 -17.50 -10.93
C LYS A 324 17.16 -16.27 -10.71
N GLN A 325 17.99 -15.89 -11.68
CA GLN A 325 18.93 -14.78 -11.55
C GLN A 325 18.35 -13.48 -12.06
N GLN A 326 17.69 -13.48 -13.24
CA GLN A 326 17.08 -12.30 -13.84
C GLN A 326 15.59 -12.47 -14.18
N TYR A 327 15.00 -13.64 -13.97
CA TYR A 327 13.61 -13.95 -14.33
C TYR A 327 13.27 -13.67 -15.81
N GLY A 328 14.23 -13.84 -16.72
CA GLY A 328 14.10 -13.50 -18.14
C GLY A 328 14.22 -12.01 -18.43
N ASN A 329 14.62 -11.21 -17.44
CA ASN A 329 14.70 -9.75 -17.47
C ASN A 329 13.35 -9.10 -17.86
N PRO A 330 12.32 -9.24 -17.00
CA PRO A 330 10.95 -8.92 -17.35
C PRO A 330 10.69 -7.41 -17.40
N TYR A 331 9.64 -7.03 -18.12
CA TYR A 331 9.02 -5.70 -18.05
C TYR A 331 7.62 -5.87 -17.45
N THR A 332 7.47 -5.51 -16.17
CA THR A 332 6.27 -5.82 -15.37
C THR A 332 5.20 -4.73 -15.48
N TYR A 333 4.69 -4.47 -16.69
CA TYR A 333 3.78 -3.36 -16.96
C TYR A 333 2.47 -3.46 -16.16
N ILE A 334 1.80 -4.61 -16.19
CA ILE A 334 0.54 -4.80 -15.46
C ILE A 334 0.77 -4.71 -13.94
N ALA A 335 1.88 -5.23 -13.44
CA ALA A 335 2.23 -5.13 -12.02
C ALA A 335 2.49 -3.69 -11.57
N TYR A 336 3.10 -2.86 -12.43
CA TYR A 336 3.30 -1.43 -12.18
C TYR A 336 2.00 -0.65 -12.23
N TYR A 337 1.12 -0.93 -13.21
CA TYR A 337 -0.20 -0.31 -13.28
C TYR A 337 -1.04 -0.65 -12.05
N ASN A 338 -1.04 -1.91 -11.60
CA ASN A 338 -1.71 -2.32 -10.37
C ASN A 338 -1.16 -1.57 -9.14
N HIS A 339 0.17 -1.56 -8.97
CA HIS A 339 0.83 -0.89 -7.85
C HIS A 339 0.55 0.63 -7.85
N TRP A 340 0.84 1.33 -8.93
CA TRP A 340 0.79 2.79 -8.98
C TRP A 340 -0.57 3.37 -9.35
N THR A 341 -1.24 2.82 -10.35
CA THR A 341 -2.50 3.37 -10.84
C THR A 341 -3.65 2.91 -9.94
N VAL A 342 -3.89 1.60 -9.87
CA VAL A 342 -5.02 1.03 -9.13
C VAL A 342 -4.92 1.31 -7.63
N TRP A 343 -3.84 0.91 -6.97
CA TRP A 343 -3.72 1.09 -5.52
C TRP A 343 -3.40 2.53 -5.11
N TYR A 344 -2.36 3.14 -5.68
CA TYR A 344 -1.85 4.43 -5.23
C TYR A 344 -2.60 5.67 -5.74
N LYS A 345 -3.05 5.67 -7.00
CA LYS A 345 -3.69 6.84 -7.63
C LYS A 345 -5.21 6.77 -7.69
N MET A 346 -5.80 5.58 -7.55
CA MET A 346 -7.26 5.39 -7.59
C MET A 346 -7.83 4.98 -6.22
N ILE A 347 -7.63 3.73 -5.78
CA ILE A 347 -8.25 3.20 -4.54
C ILE A 347 -7.91 4.08 -3.33
N THR A 348 -6.64 4.44 -3.16
CA THR A 348 -6.20 5.21 -2.00
C THR A 348 -6.80 6.63 -1.96
N PRO A 349 -6.73 7.46 -3.03
CA PRO A 349 -7.44 8.74 -3.09
C PRO A 349 -8.97 8.62 -3.03
N MET A 350 -9.58 7.61 -3.67
CA MET A 350 -11.03 7.38 -3.60
C MET A 350 -11.50 7.16 -2.16
N LEU A 351 -10.80 6.31 -1.40
CA LEU A 351 -11.14 6.06 0.01
C LEU A 351 -11.02 7.34 0.86
N GLU A 352 -9.97 8.15 0.66
CA GLU A 352 -9.78 9.42 1.36
C GLU A 352 -10.86 10.45 0.96
N ASP A 353 -11.10 10.64 -0.34
CA ASP A 353 -12.06 11.61 -0.85
C ASP A 353 -13.50 11.27 -0.48
N PHE A 354 -13.92 10.00 -0.63
CA PHE A 354 -15.26 9.56 -0.25
C PHE A 354 -15.50 9.66 1.25
N SER A 355 -14.54 9.20 2.08
CA SER A 355 -14.71 9.22 3.54
C SER A 355 -14.73 10.65 4.09
N LEU A 356 -13.82 11.52 3.64
CA LEU A 356 -13.82 12.93 4.05
C LEU A 356 -15.05 13.69 3.51
N ALA A 357 -15.50 13.41 2.27
CA ALA A 357 -16.72 14.03 1.73
C ALA A 357 -17.94 13.65 2.59
N TYR A 358 -18.11 12.37 2.93
CA TYR A 358 -19.14 11.93 3.87
C TYR A 358 -19.07 12.66 5.22
N LEU A 359 -17.89 12.72 5.84
CA LEU A 359 -17.72 13.39 7.13
C LEU A 359 -18.10 14.88 7.08
N PHE A 360 -17.73 15.59 6.00
CA PHE A 360 -17.97 17.03 5.86
C PHE A 360 -19.39 17.39 5.40
N THR A 361 -20.14 16.47 4.77
CA THR A 361 -21.51 16.76 4.30
C THR A 361 -22.63 16.11 5.12
N LYS A 362 -22.38 15.03 5.88
CA LYS A 362 -23.45 14.30 6.60
C LYS A 362 -24.20 15.14 7.65
N MET A 363 -23.54 16.16 8.22
CA MET A 363 -24.11 17.12 9.18
C MET A 363 -24.36 18.51 8.57
N SER A 364 -24.26 18.66 7.24
CA SER A 364 -24.50 19.95 6.57
C SER A 364 -25.92 20.46 6.84
N SER A 365 -26.11 21.78 6.90
CA SER A 365 -27.44 22.38 6.97
C SER A 365 -28.23 22.20 5.67
N ASP A 366 -27.54 22.04 4.53
CA ASP A 366 -28.15 21.77 3.22
C ASP A 366 -28.64 20.31 3.13
N PRO A 367 -29.97 20.07 2.92
CA PRO A 367 -30.51 18.72 2.77
C PRO A 367 -29.93 17.96 1.56
N SER A 368 -29.54 18.65 0.50
CA SER A 368 -28.98 18.03 -0.71
C SER A 368 -27.56 17.50 -0.46
N GLU A 369 -26.73 18.24 0.30
CA GLU A 369 -25.41 17.77 0.73
C GLU A 369 -25.52 16.55 1.67
N ARG A 370 -26.49 16.55 2.59
CA ARG A 370 -26.76 15.39 3.47
C ARG A 370 -27.23 14.16 2.69
N ALA A 371 -28.11 14.33 1.71
CA ALA A 371 -28.53 13.24 0.84
C ALA A 371 -27.34 12.69 0.03
N LYS A 372 -26.49 13.58 -0.51
CA LYS A 372 -25.30 13.19 -1.27
C LYS A 372 -24.22 12.51 -0.42
N ALA A 373 -24.19 12.76 0.89
CA ALA A 373 -23.28 12.10 1.81
C ALA A 373 -23.39 10.56 1.76
N VAL A 374 -24.61 10.05 1.54
CA VAL A 374 -24.89 8.60 1.43
C VAL A 374 -24.13 7.98 0.26
N ASP A 375 -24.17 8.60 -0.92
CA ASP A 375 -23.46 8.10 -2.11
C ASP A 375 -21.94 7.95 -1.86
N TYR A 376 -21.32 8.90 -1.14
CA TYR A 376 -19.89 8.82 -0.82
C TYR A 376 -19.60 7.68 0.16
N ALA A 377 -20.40 7.53 1.22
CA ALA A 377 -20.25 6.45 2.17
C ALA A 377 -20.42 5.07 1.50
N GLU A 378 -21.43 4.89 0.65
CA GLU A 378 -21.66 3.64 -0.08
C GLU A 378 -20.50 3.27 -1.01
N ALA A 379 -19.95 4.26 -1.73
CA ALA A 379 -18.79 4.06 -2.60
C ALA A 379 -17.55 3.61 -1.81
N ALA A 380 -17.31 4.21 -0.64
CA ALA A 380 -16.24 3.78 0.26
C ALA A 380 -16.50 2.37 0.82
N ILE A 381 -17.73 2.06 1.28
CA ILE A 381 -18.08 0.75 1.84
C ILE A 381 -17.87 -0.37 0.81
N ILE A 382 -18.22 -0.16 -0.46
CA ILE A 382 -18.00 -1.15 -1.53
C ILE A 382 -16.50 -1.46 -1.71
N LEU A 383 -15.64 -0.43 -1.71
CA LEU A 383 -14.19 -0.62 -1.78
C LEU A 383 -13.65 -1.34 -0.54
N LEU A 384 -14.04 -0.90 0.67
CA LEU A 384 -13.57 -1.45 1.94
C LEU A 384 -13.96 -2.93 2.12
N ASP A 385 -15.20 -3.28 1.80
CA ASP A 385 -15.68 -4.66 1.85
C ASP A 385 -14.93 -5.57 0.85
N ARG A 386 -14.67 -5.06 -0.37
CA ARG A 386 -13.92 -5.83 -1.37
C ARG A 386 -12.44 -5.98 -1.04
N ILE A 387 -11.84 -4.97 -0.41
CA ILE A 387 -10.48 -5.07 0.15
C ILE A 387 -10.42 -6.16 1.22
N ALA A 388 -11.42 -6.23 2.11
CA ALA A 388 -11.48 -7.22 3.18
C ALA A 388 -11.69 -8.66 2.69
N ASP A 389 -12.29 -8.88 1.51
CA ASP A 389 -12.33 -10.21 0.88
C ASP A 389 -10.93 -10.74 0.56
N TYR A 390 -10.02 -9.88 0.12
CA TYR A 390 -8.74 -10.28 -0.48
C TYR A 390 -7.51 -10.04 0.39
N PHE A 391 -7.56 -9.12 1.35
CA PHE A 391 -6.42 -8.79 2.21
C PHE A 391 -5.78 -9.99 2.96
N PRO A 392 -6.53 -11.02 3.40
CA PRO A 392 -5.92 -12.22 3.97
C PRO A 392 -5.04 -13.01 2.98
N GLU A 393 -5.38 -12.97 1.68
CA GLU A 393 -4.67 -13.67 0.61
C GLU A 393 -3.49 -12.87 0.03
N TYR A 394 -3.51 -11.54 0.18
CA TYR A 394 -2.48 -10.67 -0.37
C TYR A 394 -1.11 -10.96 0.28
N HIS A 395 -0.15 -11.42 -0.52
CA HIS A 395 1.23 -11.62 -0.10
C HIS A 395 2.17 -11.36 -1.26
N LEU A 396 3.11 -10.44 -1.13
CA LEU A 396 4.06 -10.13 -2.21
C LEU A 396 5.15 -11.19 -2.38
N LYS A 397 5.41 -12.02 -1.35
CA LYS A 397 6.36 -13.15 -1.40
C LYS A 397 6.05 -14.19 -2.50
N GLU A 398 4.79 -14.28 -2.93
CA GLU A 398 4.35 -15.18 -4.02
C GLU A 398 4.88 -14.72 -5.39
N PHE A 399 5.25 -13.44 -5.51
CA PHE A 399 5.82 -12.84 -6.71
C PHE A 399 7.34 -12.71 -6.54
N PRO A 400 8.16 -13.45 -7.30
CA PRO A 400 9.59 -13.50 -7.06
C PRO A 400 10.33 -12.27 -7.58
N ARG A 401 11.44 -11.93 -6.92
CA ARG A 401 12.44 -10.95 -7.38
C ARG A 401 13.86 -11.47 -7.22
N SER A 402 14.82 -10.82 -7.89
CA SER A 402 16.27 -11.03 -7.72
C SER A 402 16.95 -9.67 -7.88
N GLY A 403 17.35 -9.05 -6.77
CA GLY A 403 17.67 -7.62 -6.75
C GLY A 403 16.48 -6.81 -7.30
N TYR A 404 16.72 -6.06 -8.37
CA TYR A 404 15.71 -5.26 -9.08
C TYR A 404 15.07 -5.97 -10.30
N TYR A 405 15.36 -7.25 -10.55
CA TYR A 405 14.65 -8.06 -11.55
C TYR A 405 13.39 -8.71 -10.95
N GLY A 406 12.35 -8.88 -11.76
CA GLY A 406 11.07 -9.43 -11.31
C GLY A 406 10.16 -8.37 -10.67
N PHE A 407 9.39 -8.77 -9.66
CA PHE A 407 8.36 -7.92 -9.05
C PHE A 407 8.91 -7.16 -7.84
N THR A 408 9.75 -6.15 -8.07
CA THR A 408 10.36 -5.34 -7.00
C THR A 408 9.31 -4.46 -6.30
N ASN A 409 9.36 -4.35 -4.96
CA ASN A 409 8.41 -3.56 -4.16
C ASN A 409 9.13 -2.85 -3.01
N SER A 410 8.43 -1.96 -2.30
CA SER A 410 9.02 -1.14 -1.23
C SER A 410 9.12 -1.92 0.08
N ASP A 411 10.15 -2.76 0.20
CA ASP A 411 10.41 -3.63 1.36
C ASP A 411 11.84 -3.55 1.92
N GLY A 412 12.64 -2.58 1.45
CA GLY A 412 14.04 -2.38 1.83
C GLY A 412 15.03 -3.38 1.21
N HIS A 413 14.56 -4.38 0.48
CA HIS A 413 15.36 -5.45 -0.14
C HIS A 413 16.29 -6.23 0.83
N HIS A 414 16.07 -6.15 2.14
CA HIS A 414 16.87 -6.86 3.16
C HIS A 414 16.67 -8.38 3.15
N SER A 415 15.54 -8.86 2.60
CA SER A 415 15.21 -10.27 2.44
C SER A 415 15.32 -10.70 0.96
N PRO A 416 15.66 -11.98 0.66
CA PRO A 416 15.59 -12.51 -0.71
C PRO A 416 14.14 -12.64 -1.23
N LEU A 417 13.16 -12.72 -0.33
CA LEU A 417 11.73 -12.71 -0.67
C LEU A 417 11.17 -11.29 -0.57
N ASN A 418 10.19 -10.97 -1.42
CA ASN A 418 9.38 -9.78 -1.25
C ASN A 418 8.61 -9.83 0.09
N ARG A 419 8.65 -8.76 0.88
CA ARG A 419 7.84 -8.62 2.10
C ARG A 419 6.67 -7.65 1.89
N GLY A 420 5.59 -7.89 2.63
CA GLY A 420 4.38 -7.07 2.57
C GLY A 420 3.19 -7.76 1.92
N ARG A 421 2.04 -7.09 2.04
CA ARG A 421 0.73 -7.52 1.59
C ARG A 421 0.38 -6.90 0.23
N ILE A 422 0.32 -5.57 0.11
CA ILE A 422 -0.26 -4.90 -1.06
C ILE A 422 0.82 -4.28 -1.97
N VAL A 423 1.62 -3.33 -1.47
CA VAL A 423 2.64 -2.53 -2.20
C VAL A 423 4.06 -2.63 -1.62
N GLY A 424 4.25 -3.37 -0.54
CA GLY A 424 5.55 -3.62 0.09
C GLY A 424 5.54 -3.22 1.55
N SER A 425 6.25 -3.97 2.39
CA SER A 425 6.11 -3.86 3.85
C SER A 425 6.34 -2.46 4.43
N ILE A 426 7.09 -1.59 3.74
CA ILE A 426 7.30 -0.17 4.10
C ILE A 426 6.08 0.67 3.72
N TRP A 427 5.60 0.52 2.50
CA TRP A 427 4.53 1.35 1.93
C TRP A 427 3.13 0.92 2.35
N ASP A 428 2.95 -0.36 2.69
CA ASP A 428 1.72 -0.91 3.26
C ASP A 428 1.29 -0.17 4.55
N ASN A 429 2.23 0.37 5.35
CA ASN A 429 1.88 1.12 6.56
C ASN A 429 1.06 2.40 6.26
N ASP A 430 1.39 3.14 5.21
CA ASP A 430 0.64 4.35 4.84
C ASP A 430 -0.70 3.99 4.21
N LEU A 431 -0.69 3.02 3.30
CA LEU A 431 -1.88 2.53 2.60
C LEU A 431 -2.91 1.93 3.57
N ILE A 432 -2.49 1.08 4.50
CA ILE A 432 -3.37 0.48 5.52
C ILE A 432 -3.94 1.55 6.44
N LYS A 433 -3.16 2.55 6.87
CA LYS A 433 -3.69 3.64 7.71
C LYS A 433 -4.79 4.44 7.02
N LYS A 434 -4.70 4.67 5.71
CA LYS A 434 -5.77 5.32 4.94
C LYS A 434 -7.03 4.47 4.85
N ILE A 435 -6.90 3.15 4.68
CA ILE A 435 -8.02 2.21 4.74
C ILE A 435 -8.68 2.22 6.13
N LEU A 436 -7.88 2.23 7.21
CA LEU A 436 -8.35 2.31 8.60
C LEU A 436 -9.15 3.60 8.88
N TYR A 437 -8.62 4.76 8.47
CA TYR A 437 -9.34 6.03 8.59
C TYR A 437 -10.64 6.03 7.79
N ALA A 438 -10.62 5.54 6.54
CA ALA A 438 -11.83 5.49 5.72
C ALA A 438 -12.91 4.60 6.33
N TYR A 439 -12.55 3.42 6.88
CA TYR A 439 -13.50 2.55 7.58
C TYR A 439 -14.07 3.19 8.84
N ASP A 440 -13.24 3.77 9.71
CA ASP A 440 -13.74 4.42 10.93
C ASP A 440 -14.67 5.61 10.62
N ALA A 441 -14.37 6.36 9.56
CA ALA A 441 -15.19 7.46 9.08
C ALA A 441 -16.59 7.01 8.63
N VAL A 442 -16.69 5.96 7.80
CA VAL A 442 -17.97 5.51 7.22
C VAL A 442 -18.68 4.41 8.01
N PHE A 443 -18.07 3.88 9.08
CA PHE A 443 -18.65 2.84 9.93
C PHE A 443 -20.14 3.06 10.31
N PRO A 444 -20.59 4.27 10.71
CA PRO A 444 -21.98 4.51 11.09
C PRO A 444 -22.95 4.46 9.90
N ALA A 445 -22.45 4.68 8.68
CA ALA A 445 -23.26 4.58 7.46
C ALA A 445 -23.54 3.14 7.05
N ILE A 446 -22.79 2.15 7.56
CA ILE A 446 -23.01 0.73 7.23
C ILE A 446 -24.39 0.26 7.70
N ASP A 447 -24.92 0.78 8.81
CA ASP A 447 -26.28 0.45 9.29
C ASP A 447 -27.41 1.16 8.49
N MET A 448 -27.04 2.13 7.64
CA MET A 448 -27.96 2.92 6.80
C MET A 448 -27.76 2.68 5.31
N ILE A 449 -26.99 1.65 4.94
CA ILE A 449 -26.68 1.30 3.54
C ILE A 449 -27.95 1.01 2.73
N SER A 450 -28.07 1.59 1.54
CA SER A 450 -29.28 1.44 0.73
C SER A 450 -29.46 0.04 0.15
N SER A 451 -30.70 -0.25 -0.25
CA SER A 451 -31.05 -1.44 -1.04
C SER A 451 -30.27 -1.53 -2.35
N LYS A 452 -29.85 -0.39 -2.94
CA LYS A 452 -29.08 -0.34 -4.19
C LYS A 452 -27.64 -0.80 -3.98
N ALA A 453 -26.96 -0.31 -2.94
CA ALA A 453 -25.60 -0.74 -2.61
C ALA A 453 -25.57 -2.21 -2.16
N THR A 454 -26.50 -2.63 -1.29
CA THR A 454 -26.60 -4.03 -0.85
C THR A 454 -26.97 -5.00 -1.97
N SER A 455 -27.84 -4.60 -2.92
CA SER A 455 -28.11 -5.39 -4.14
C SER A 455 -26.86 -5.48 -5.03
N THR A 456 -26.04 -4.43 -5.08
CA THR A 456 -24.77 -4.45 -5.83
C THR A 456 -23.79 -5.44 -5.20
N LEU A 457 -23.60 -5.40 -3.88
CA LEU A 457 -22.70 -6.32 -3.16
C LEU A 457 -23.13 -7.78 -3.27
N THR A 458 -24.43 -8.09 -3.16
CA THR A 458 -24.92 -9.46 -3.26
C THR A 458 -24.85 -10.01 -4.68
N LEU A 459 -25.24 -9.21 -5.69
CA LEU A 459 -25.15 -9.60 -7.09
C LEU A 459 -23.71 -9.86 -7.53
N LEU A 460 -22.78 -8.96 -7.20
CA LEU A 460 -21.40 -9.02 -7.67
C LEU A 460 -20.50 -9.98 -6.89
N SER A 461 -20.86 -10.34 -5.65
CA SER A 461 -20.20 -11.42 -4.92
C SER A 461 -20.78 -12.81 -5.20
N GLY A 462 -22.04 -12.87 -5.64
CA GLY A 462 -22.82 -14.11 -5.73
C GLY A 462 -23.34 -14.62 -4.39
N ASN A 463 -23.13 -13.87 -3.29
CA ASN A 463 -23.50 -14.27 -1.93
C ASN A 463 -24.59 -13.35 -1.36
N THR A 464 -25.81 -13.87 -1.21
CA THR A 464 -26.97 -13.11 -0.71
C THR A 464 -26.86 -12.68 0.75
N ALA A 465 -26.12 -13.41 1.59
CA ALA A 465 -25.91 -13.05 3.00
C ALA A 465 -25.04 -11.79 3.18
N LYS A 466 -24.23 -11.46 2.16
CA LYS A 466 -23.25 -10.36 2.18
C LYS A 466 -23.88 -8.96 2.25
N ALA A 467 -25.19 -8.81 2.01
CA ALA A 467 -25.91 -7.54 2.09
C ALA A 467 -26.12 -6.97 3.51
N THR A 468 -25.99 -7.77 4.57
CA THR A 468 -26.41 -7.29 5.91
C THR A 468 -25.34 -6.39 6.56
N PRO A 469 -25.72 -5.31 7.27
CA PRO A 469 -24.75 -4.44 7.96
C PRO A 469 -23.81 -5.21 8.90
N ALA A 470 -24.34 -6.22 9.60
CA ALA A 470 -23.55 -7.08 10.49
C ALA A 470 -22.52 -7.93 9.72
N ARG A 471 -22.86 -8.46 8.54
CA ARG A 471 -21.96 -9.24 7.68
C ARG A 471 -20.88 -8.38 7.03
N ILE A 472 -21.19 -7.15 6.63
CA ILE A 472 -20.21 -6.17 6.11
C ILE A 472 -19.21 -5.79 7.21
N LYS A 473 -19.70 -5.44 8.42
CA LYS A 473 -18.83 -5.12 9.57
C LYS A 473 -17.93 -6.30 9.92
N SER A 474 -18.50 -7.51 10.04
CA SER A 474 -17.73 -8.73 10.33
C SER A 474 -16.69 -9.00 9.23
N ASN A 475 -17.02 -8.78 7.95
CA ASN A 475 -16.08 -8.96 6.83
C ASN A 475 -14.83 -8.12 7.02
N PHE A 476 -15.00 -6.84 7.34
CA PHE A 476 -13.88 -5.92 7.52
C PHE A 476 -13.10 -6.18 8.82
N GLU A 477 -13.78 -6.48 9.92
CA GLU A 477 -13.11 -6.81 11.18
C GLU A 477 -12.20 -8.03 11.06
N ASP A 478 -12.69 -9.10 10.44
CA ASP A 478 -11.93 -10.34 10.27
C ASP A 478 -10.95 -10.33 9.11
N GLY A 479 -11.39 -9.82 7.96
CA GLY A 479 -10.63 -9.82 6.72
C GLY A 479 -9.57 -8.73 6.64
N PHE A 480 -9.70 -7.67 7.44
CA PHE A 480 -8.76 -6.56 7.46
C PHE A 480 -8.20 -6.30 8.86
N LEU A 481 -9.02 -5.93 9.86
CA LEU A 481 -8.51 -5.50 11.17
C LEU A 481 -7.72 -6.61 11.90
N ARG A 482 -8.25 -7.83 11.95
CA ARG A 482 -7.61 -9.00 12.57
C ARG A 482 -6.44 -9.58 11.75
N GLU A 483 -6.24 -9.16 10.51
CA GLU A 483 -5.06 -9.51 9.70
C GLU A 483 -3.87 -8.58 9.97
N ILE A 484 -4.10 -7.33 10.36
CA ILE A 484 -3.02 -6.36 10.69
C ILE A 484 -2.06 -6.86 11.78
N PRO A 485 -2.49 -7.37 12.96
CA PRO A 485 -1.57 -7.92 13.96
C PRO A 485 -0.79 -9.14 13.45
N LYS A 486 -1.36 -9.93 12.54
CA LYS A 486 -0.67 -11.07 11.89
C LYS A 486 0.42 -10.56 10.95
N ALA A 487 0.11 -9.60 10.09
CA ALA A 487 1.06 -8.97 9.18
C ALA A 487 2.19 -8.25 9.95
N TYR A 488 1.87 -7.57 11.05
CA TYR A 488 2.82 -6.96 11.98
C TYR A 488 3.80 -7.99 12.54
N THR A 489 3.28 -9.06 13.16
CA THR A 489 4.09 -10.14 13.75
C THR A 489 4.95 -10.87 12.71
N GLN A 490 4.47 -11.00 11.47
CA GLN A 490 5.16 -11.66 10.36
C GLN A 490 6.25 -10.79 9.69
N ALA A 491 6.45 -9.54 10.13
CA ALA A 491 7.27 -8.54 9.45
C ALA A 491 6.82 -8.20 8.02
N ASP A 492 5.55 -8.48 7.67
CA ASP A 492 4.90 -7.92 6.49
C ASP A 492 4.53 -6.43 6.67
N LEU A 493 4.60 -5.91 7.91
CA LEU A 493 4.66 -4.47 8.20
C LEU A 493 6.03 -4.13 8.80
N GLN A 494 6.75 -3.20 8.17
CA GLN A 494 8.13 -2.82 8.48
C GLN A 494 8.34 -1.36 8.09
N GLY A 495 9.22 -0.59 8.71
CA GLY A 495 9.52 0.76 8.23
C GLY A 495 10.29 1.57 9.27
N ASN A 496 10.59 2.82 8.93
CA ASN A 496 11.22 3.75 9.87
C ASN A 496 10.39 3.85 11.17
N PRO A 497 11.00 4.22 12.31
CA PRO A 497 10.34 4.22 13.61
C PRO A 497 8.99 4.92 13.63
N GLY A 498 8.03 4.26 14.28
CA GLY A 498 6.65 4.68 14.37
C GLY A 498 5.78 4.23 13.19
N MET A 499 6.32 3.77 12.04
CA MET A 499 5.50 3.39 10.88
C MET A 499 4.60 2.18 11.20
N HIS A 500 5.19 1.02 11.49
CA HIS A 500 4.44 -0.19 11.82
C HIS A 500 3.77 -0.10 13.19
N GLN A 501 4.40 0.58 14.17
CA GLN A 501 3.75 0.84 15.46
C GLN A 501 2.48 1.68 15.33
N SER A 502 2.48 2.74 14.50
CA SER A 502 1.30 3.59 14.29
C SER A 502 0.19 2.87 13.54
N THR A 503 0.54 1.93 12.65
CA THR A 503 -0.44 1.11 11.93
C THR A 503 -1.16 0.16 12.87
N LEU A 504 -0.43 -0.53 13.77
CA LEU A 504 -1.05 -1.42 14.77
C LEU A 504 -1.83 -0.63 15.84
N ALA A 505 -1.33 0.52 16.29
CA ALA A 505 -2.04 1.39 17.23
C ALA A 505 -3.35 1.95 16.64
N LEU A 506 -3.32 2.40 15.37
CA LEU A 506 -4.53 2.84 14.68
C LEU A 506 -5.52 1.68 14.50
N ALA A 507 -5.05 0.49 14.13
CA ALA A 507 -5.92 -0.68 14.00
C ALA A 507 -6.62 -1.01 15.33
N ALA A 508 -5.90 -0.92 16.46
CA ALA A 508 -6.46 -1.19 17.78
C ALA A 508 -7.52 -0.16 18.19
N VAL A 509 -7.25 1.14 17.98
CA VAL A 509 -8.21 2.22 18.28
C VAL A 509 -9.40 2.17 17.32
N VAL A 510 -9.19 1.89 16.03
CA VAL A 510 -10.29 1.73 15.06
C VAL A 510 -11.13 0.50 15.38
N PHE A 511 -10.54 -0.61 15.84
CA PHE A 511 -11.30 -1.79 16.25
C PHE A 511 -12.18 -1.52 17.49
N ASN A 512 -11.65 -0.78 18.47
CA ASN A 512 -12.38 -0.25 19.64
C ASN A 512 -13.20 -1.28 20.43
N ALA A 513 -12.67 -2.49 20.64
CA ALA A 513 -13.33 -3.53 21.42
C ALA A 513 -12.32 -4.42 22.15
N ASN A 514 -12.65 -4.78 23.40
CA ASN A 514 -11.84 -5.62 24.26
C ASN A 514 -12.14 -7.13 24.02
N PRO A 515 -11.14 -8.03 24.17
CA PRO A 515 -9.77 -7.77 24.64
C PRO A 515 -8.81 -7.25 23.56
N GLU A 516 -9.14 -7.42 22.29
CA GLU A 516 -8.22 -7.29 21.14
C GLU A 516 -7.57 -5.89 21.04
N THR A 517 -8.34 -4.80 21.23
CA THR A 517 -7.79 -3.44 21.31
C THR A 517 -6.70 -3.33 22.38
N SER A 518 -6.93 -3.91 23.56
CA SER A 518 -5.95 -3.88 24.65
C SER A 518 -4.73 -4.74 24.35
N GLU A 519 -4.89 -5.93 23.78
CA GLU A 519 -3.78 -6.81 23.37
C GLU A 519 -2.88 -6.17 22.32
N TRP A 520 -3.47 -5.51 21.31
CA TRP A 520 -2.72 -4.88 20.23
C TRP A 520 -2.00 -3.61 20.71
N LEU A 521 -2.64 -2.80 21.55
CA LEU A 521 -1.98 -1.65 22.18
C LEU A 521 -0.85 -2.10 23.13
N ASN A 522 -1.05 -3.13 23.96
CA ASN A 522 0.04 -3.67 24.78
C ASN A 522 1.18 -4.20 23.92
N THR A 523 0.90 -4.88 22.81
CA THR A 523 1.93 -5.30 21.84
C THR A 523 2.74 -4.11 21.32
N VAL A 524 2.09 -2.98 21.02
CA VAL A 524 2.75 -1.75 20.57
C VAL A 524 3.70 -1.18 21.63
N TYR A 525 3.32 -1.10 22.91
CA TYR A 525 4.18 -0.55 23.96
C TYR A 525 5.20 -1.54 24.53
N LYS A 526 4.95 -2.85 24.43
CA LYS A 526 5.81 -3.93 24.93
C LYS A 526 7.22 -3.84 24.35
N SER A 527 8.21 -3.98 25.24
CA SER A 527 9.62 -4.16 24.86
C SER A 527 9.82 -5.51 24.15
N GLY A 528 10.49 -5.48 23.01
CA GLY A 528 10.68 -6.66 22.16
C GLY A 528 11.40 -6.33 20.86
N TYR A 529 11.58 -7.34 20.02
CA TYR A 529 12.13 -7.20 18.68
C TYR A 529 11.14 -6.45 17.77
N SER A 530 11.57 -5.28 17.32
CA SER A 530 10.81 -4.39 16.42
C SER A 530 11.72 -3.66 15.43
N ASP A 531 12.91 -4.20 15.16
CA ASP A 531 13.88 -3.57 14.27
C ASP A 531 13.34 -3.53 12.83
N TRP A 532 13.58 -2.40 12.16
CA TRP A 532 13.22 -2.17 10.78
C TRP A 532 14.20 -2.79 9.79
N LYS A 533 15.37 -3.28 10.24
CA LYS A 533 16.38 -3.88 9.35
C LYS A 533 16.27 -5.40 9.20
N GLY A 534 15.90 -6.12 10.26
CA GLY A 534 15.88 -7.59 10.26
C GLY A 534 14.51 -8.20 10.01
N ASP A 535 14.51 -9.48 9.65
CA ASP A 535 13.40 -10.20 9.04
C ASP A 535 12.73 -11.23 9.98
N GLU A 536 13.12 -11.21 11.26
CA GLU A 536 12.57 -11.99 12.36
C GLU A 536 11.13 -11.59 12.74
N LYS A 537 10.42 -12.48 13.43
CA LYS A 537 9.07 -12.21 13.93
C LYS A 537 9.10 -11.12 15.00
N ARG A 538 8.14 -10.19 14.94
CA ARG A 538 8.01 -9.12 15.94
C ARG A 538 7.24 -9.61 17.14
N ASP A 539 7.79 -9.42 18.34
CA ASP A 539 7.17 -9.78 19.61
C ASP A 539 6.89 -8.57 20.53
N GLY A 540 7.17 -7.35 20.05
CA GLY A 540 6.78 -6.08 20.67
C GLY A 540 7.01 -4.88 19.73
N GLY A 541 6.45 -3.73 20.08
CA GLY A 541 6.62 -2.47 19.32
C GLY A 541 7.72 -1.56 19.84
N ASN A 542 8.19 -1.80 21.07
CA ASN A 542 9.38 -1.20 21.66
C ASN A 542 9.41 0.35 21.70
N ILE A 543 8.23 1.01 21.67
CA ILE A 543 8.10 2.48 21.52
C ILE A 543 8.96 3.24 22.52
N MET A 544 8.81 2.95 23.82
CA MET A 544 9.47 3.73 24.86
C MET A 544 10.99 3.59 24.82
N ASN A 545 11.48 2.40 24.46
CA ASN A 545 12.91 2.17 24.26
C ASN A 545 13.45 2.99 23.08
N ILE A 546 12.75 2.96 21.94
CA ILE A 546 13.14 3.73 20.74
C ILE A 546 13.15 5.24 21.05
N ILE A 547 12.08 5.76 21.65
CA ILE A 547 11.95 7.19 21.98
C ILE A 547 13.02 7.64 22.99
N VAL A 548 13.38 6.81 23.97
CA VAL A 548 14.37 7.19 25.00
C VAL A 548 15.82 7.03 24.54
N ASN A 549 16.13 5.97 23.78
CA ASN A 549 17.50 5.57 23.46
C ASN A 549 17.96 5.95 22.05
N ARG A 550 17.05 6.06 21.07
CA ARG A 550 17.38 6.28 19.65
C ARG A 550 17.12 7.72 19.17
N ILE A 551 16.46 8.53 20.00
CA ILE A 551 16.33 9.97 19.80
C ILE A 551 17.40 10.69 20.64
N ASP A 552 18.23 11.51 20.00
CA ASP A 552 19.30 12.25 20.66
C ASP A 552 18.77 13.41 21.55
N ARG A 553 19.67 14.17 22.18
CA ARG A 553 19.26 15.28 23.07
C ARG A 553 18.70 16.50 22.33
N HIS A 554 18.89 16.57 21.02
CA HIS A 554 18.39 17.63 20.12
C HIS A 554 17.17 17.18 19.32
N GLY A 555 16.74 15.91 19.43
CA GLY A 555 15.58 15.38 18.71
C GLY A 555 15.91 14.68 17.40
N GLN A 556 17.18 14.49 17.05
CA GLN A 556 17.56 13.72 15.86
C GLN A 556 17.47 12.21 16.12
N GLY A 557 17.02 11.46 15.10
CA GLY A 557 17.08 10.00 15.10
C GLY A 557 18.51 9.47 14.87
N ASP A 558 18.63 8.16 14.71
CA ASP A 558 19.91 7.48 14.46
C ASP A 558 20.17 7.15 12.97
N GLU A 559 19.37 7.69 12.06
CA GLU A 559 19.65 7.67 10.62
C GLU A 559 20.58 8.83 10.23
N VAL A 560 21.48 8.58 9.26
CA VAL A 560 22.39 9.62 8.73
C VAL A 560 21.64 10.62 7.84
N GLY A 561 20.57 10.20 7.17
CA GLY A 561 19.75 11.08 6.34
C GLY A 561 18.82 11.96 7.20
N LEU A 562 19.01 13.29 7.14
CA LEU A 562 18.12 14.23 7.85
C LEU A 562 16.66 14.14 7.38
N VAL A 563 16.42 13.84 6.10
CA VAL A 563 15.06 13.59 5.59
C VAL A 563 14.41 12.44 6.36
N TYR A 564 15.09 11.30 6.54
CA TYR A 564 14.55 10.17 7.28
C TYR A 564 14.28 10.49 8.76
N ASN A 565 15.22 11.14 9.45
CA ASN A 565 14.99 11.60 10.83
C ASN A 565 13.77 12.54 10.94
N SER A 566 13.51 13.38 9.93
CA SER A 566 12.32 14.25 9.90
C SER A 566 10.99 13.48 9.79
N LEU A 567 11.00 12.29 9.17
CA LEU A 567 9.80 11.44 9.06
C LEU A 567 9.37 10.87 10.41
N TRP A 568 10.33 10.62 11.32
CA TRP A 568 10.04 10.03 12.63
C TRP A 568 9.02 10.86 13.42
N LEU A 569 9.09 12.20 13.34
CA LEU A 569 8.10 13.07 13.98
C LEU A 569 6.68 12.76 13.50
N GLY A 570 6.44 12.64 12.19
CA GLY A 570 5.11 12.34 11.63
C GLY A 570 4.61 10.94 12.01
N ASN A 571 5.51 9.96 12.01
CA ASN A 571 5.20 8.59 12.39
C ASN A 571 4.78 8.49 13.87
N TRP A 572 5.56 9.09 14.77
CA TRP A 572 5.26 9.12 16.20
C TRP A 572 4.06 10.01 16.54
N LEU A 573 3.89 11.14 15.84
CA LEU A 573 2.73 12.02 15.98
C LEU A 573 1.42 11.33 15.60
N THR A 574 1.45 10.36 14.69
CA THR A 574 0.29 9.52 14.40
C THR A 574 -0.17 8.79 15.66
N ILE A 575 0.73 8.13 16.40
CA ILE A 575 0.41 7.44 17.67
C ILE A 575 -0.03 8.45 18.73
N ALA A 576 0.69 9.56 18.87
CA ALA A 576 0.37 10.59 19.85
C ALA A 576 -1.07 11.14 19.65
N ASN A 577 -1.46 11.45 18.42
CA ASN A 577 -2.80 11.95 18.08
C ASN A 577 -3.91 10.90 18.26
N ILE A 578 -3.59 9.61 18.06
CA ILE A 578 -4.53 8.50 18.27
C ILE A 578 -4.76 8.25 19.77
N MET A 579 -3.71 8.32 20.58
CA MET A 579 -3.77 8.01 22.02
C MET A 579 -4.17 9.21 22.89
N ASN A 580 -4.04 10.45 22.40
CA ASN A 580 -4.38 11.66 23.14
C ASN A 580 -5.87 11.70 23.53
N GLY A 581 -6.16 11.50 24.82
CA GLY A 581 -7.51 11.49 25.37
C GLY A 581 -8.35 10.25 25.01
N TYR A 582 -7.78 9.26 24.33
CA TYR A 582 -8.48 8.02 23.99
C TYR A 582 -8.75 7.18 25.25
N THR A 583 -9.95 6.59 25.34
CA THR A 583 -10.28 5.55 26.34
C THR A 583 -11.28 4.57 25.72
N LEU A 584 -11.28 3.34 26.24
CA LEU A 584 -12.28 2.30 25.98
C LEU A 584 -12.83 1.83 27.33
N ASP A 585 -14.14 1.81 27.49
CA ASP A 585 -14.81 1.55 28.78
C ASP A 585 -14.34 2.49 29.92
N GLY A 586 -13.90 3.71 29.57
CA GLY A 586 -13.38 4.72 30.49
C GLY A 586 -11.93 4.52 30.94
N GLN A 587 -11.21 3.53 30.42
CA GLN A 587 -9.79 3.28 30.73
C GLN A 587 -8.96 3.01 29.47
N ILE A 588 -7.64 2.95 29.59
CA ILE A 588 -6.77 2.32 28.60
C ILE A 588 -6.07 1.17 29.32
N ASN A 589 -6.41 -0.07 28.98
CA ASN A 589 -5.87 -1.25 29.68
C ASN A 589 -4.45 -1.58 29.17
N LEU A 590 -3.48 -0.75 29.54
CA LEU A 590 -2.06 -1.00 29.31
C LEU A 590 -1.39 -1.63 30.54
N ASP A 591 -0.27 -2.32 30.31
CA ASP A 591 0.60 -2.81 31.36
C ASP A 591 1.00 -1.67 32.33
N LYS A 592 1.04 -2.02 33.62
CA LYS A 592 1.18 -1.07 34.72
C LYS A 592 2.46 -0.23 34.60
N GLY A 593 2.30 1.09 34.65
CA GLY A 593 3.41 2.05 34.64
C GLY A 593 3.76 2.62 33.26
N ILE A 594 3.04 2.23 32.21
CA ILE A 594 3.12 2.87 30.90
C ILE A 594 2.31 4.17 30.91
N GLU A 595 2.94 5.28 30.51
CA GLU A 595 2.24 6.52 30.13
C GLU A 595 1.97 6.49 28.62
N PRO A 596 0.71 6.31 28.17
CA PRO A 596 0.38 6.23 26.74
C PRO A 596 0.53 7.57 26.02
N ASP A 597 0.35 8.69 26.71
CA ASP A 597 0.39 10.01 26.10
C ASP A 597 1.83 10.44 25.80
N LEU A 598 2.23 10.28 24.54
CA LEU A 598 3.55 10.67 24.06
C LEU A 598 3.81 12.18 24.22
N PHE A 599 2.78 13.05 24.26
CA PHE A 599 2.98 14.49 24.47
C PHE A 599 3.56 14.82 25.86
N LYS A 600 3.44 13.93 26.85
CA LYS A 600 4.12 14.10 28.16
C LYS A 600 5.60 13.70 28.11
N ASN A 601 6.03 12.95 27.09
CA ASN A 601 7.38 12.44 26.97
C ASN A 601 8.35 13.53 26.45
N GLN A 602 9.33 13.89 27.27
CA GLN A 602 10.30 14.95 26.98
C GLN A 602 11.19 14.67 25.75
N ARG A 603 11.39 13.40 25.35
CA ARG A 603 12.10 13.05 24.11
C ARG A 603 11.21 13.16 22.88
N PHE A 604 9.92 12.84 23.00
CA PHE A 604 8.96 13.08 21.93
C PHE A 604 8.80 14.59 21.67
N LYS A 605 8.76 15.43 22.72
CA LYS A 605 8.82 16.90 22.56
C LYS A 605 10.01 17.35 21.70
N LYS A 606 11.20 16.76 21.89
CA LYS A 606 12.40 17.13 21.13
C LYS A 606 12.29 16.89 19.62
N LEU A 607 11.44 15.98 19.14
CA LEU A 607 11.23 15.78 17.70
C LEU A 607 10.66 17.03 17.01
N PHE A 608 9.79 17.81 17.69
CA PHE A 608 9.29 19.09 17.17
C PHE A 608 10.38 20.18 17.16
N GLU A 609 11.34 20.07 18.08
CA GLU A 609 12.47 20.99 18.22
C GLU A 609 13.68 20.60 17.34
N ALA A 610 13.61 19.47 16.62
CA ALA A 610 14.77 18.85 16.00
C ALA A 610 15.32 19.56 14.76
N ASN A 611 14.43 20.10 13.92
CA ASN A 611 14.78 20.48 12.56
C ASN A 611 14.85 22.00 12.33
N TYR A 612 14.02 22.83 12.97
CA TYR A 612 14.16 24.29 12.83
C TYR A 612 15.53 24.85 13.25
N PRO A 613 16.25 24.28 14.25
CA PRO A 613 17.62 24.70 14.56
C PRO A 613 18.67 24.38 13.48
N LEU A 614 18.30 23.62 12.44
CA LEU A 614 19.19 23.25 11.32
C LEU A 614 19.10 24.21 10.13
N LEU A 615 18.15 25.16 10.13
CA LEU A 615 18.01 26.20 9.10
C LEU A 615 19.30 27.01 8.95
N LEU A 616 19.86 27.11 7.75
CA LEU A 616 21.10 27.83 7.48
C LEU A 616 20.84 29.34 7.36
N THR A 617 20.48 29.81 6.17
CA THR A 617 20.11 31.20 5.85
C THR A 617 18.60 31.32 5.66
N ASP A 618 17.83 31.01 6.72
CA ASP A 618 16.36 30.97 6.81
C ASP A 618 15.60 30.07 5.80
N ASN A 619 16.23 29.59 4.73
CA ASN A 619 15.58 28.86 3.62
C ASN A 619 16.44 27.72 3.03
N TYR A 620 17.39 27.19 3.80
CA TYR A 620 18.28 26.10 3.37
C TYR A 620 18.59 25.16 4.53
N PHE A 621 18.90 23.91 4.22
CA PHE A 621 19.36 22.90 5.16
C PHE A 621 20.69 22.29 4.71
N PRO A 622 21.46 21.70 5.64
CA PRO A 622 22.60 20.87 5.27
C PRO A 622 22.08 19.54 4.69
N HIS A 623 22.31 19.29 3.40
CA HIS A 623 21.85 18.06 2.74
C HIS A 623 22.81 16.91 3.04
N ILE A 624 22.55 16.22 4.16
CA ILE A 624 23.37 15.14 4.72
C ILE A 624 22.66 13.80 4.51
N GLY A 625 23.42 12.78 4.05
CA GLY A 625 22.86 11.49 3.65
C GLY A 625 21.92 11.61 2.45
N ASP A 626 20.98 10.66 2.35
CA ASP A 626 19.91 10.68 1.34
C ASP A 626 18.89 11.81 1.64
N SER A 627 19.25 13.03 1.25
CA SER A 627 18.50 14.25 1.53
C SER A 627 18.40 15.16 0.30
N GLU A 628 17.33 14.98 -0.49
CA GLU A 628 16.95 15.80 -1.65
C GLU A 628 18.09 16.06 -2.67
N LYS A 629 18.07 17.21 -3.36
CA LYS A 629 19.15 17.63 -4.29
C LYS A 629 20.07 18.60 -3.57
N ALA A 630 21.39 18.36 -3.63
CA ALA A 630 22.39 19.24 -3.01
C ALA A 630 22.20 20.71 -3.42
N GLY A 631 22.15 21.61 -2.44
CA GLY A 631 22.06 23.07 -2.66
C GLY A 631 20.68 23.63 -2.99
N ASN A 632 19.61 22.81 -3.06
CA ASN A 632 18.25 23.33 -3.20
C ASN A 632 17.83 24.17 -1.96
N PRO A 633 17.19 25.33 -2.15
CA PRO A 633 16.46 26.00 -1.07
C PRO A 633 15.16 25.25 -0.73
N GLY A 634 14.70 25.38 0.50
CA GLY A 634 13.39 24.91 0.93
C GLY A 634 13.29 24.55 2.42
N HIS A 635 12.07 24.16 2.81
CA HIS A 635 11.71 23.76 4.18
C HIS A 635 11.27 22.29 4.30
N SER A 636 11.74 21.43 3.40
CA SER A 636 11.34 20.01 3.26
C SER A 636 11.47 19.19 4.56
N LEU A 637 12.48 19.48 5.39
CA LEU A 637 12.68 18.84 6.69
C LEU A 637 11.67 19.27 7.78
N ILE A 638 10.83 20.27 7.53
CA ILE A 638 9.91 20.84 8.51
C ILE A 638 8.50 20.96 7.93
N LYS A 639 7.59 20.12 8.44
CA LYS A 639 6.16 20.27 8.15
C LYS A 639 5.55 21.26 9.13
N ILE A 640 5.20 22.46 8.66
CA ILE A 640 4.66 23.54 9.50
C ILE A 640 3.47 23.09 10.36
N ASN A 641 2.58 22.25 9.82
CA ASN A 641 1.44 21.69 10.56
C ASN A 641 1.86 20.85 11.77
N HIS A 642 2.99 20.13 11.71
CA HIS A 642 3.52 19.44 12.89
C HIS A 642 3.97 20.44 13.97
N LEU A 643 4.62 21.54 13.58
CA LEU A 643 5.02 22.57 14.54
C LEU A 643 3.81 23.26 15.17
N ILE A 644 2.75 23.53 14.38
CA ILE A 644 1.46 24.06 14.89
C ILE A 644 0.87 23.10 15.94
N THR A 645 0.84 21.79 15.67
CA THR A 645 0.42 20.78 16.66
C THR A 645 1.34 20.81 17.90
N GLY A 646 2.66 20.86 17.71
CA GLY A 646 3.61 20.96 18.83
C GLY A 646 3.39 22.21 19.69
N TYR A 647 3.16 23.38 19.07
CA TYR A 647 2.86 24.60 19.79
C TYR A 647 1.53 24.51 20.56
N ALA A 648 0.51 23.87 19.99
CA ALA A 648 -0.77 23.67 20.67
C ALA A 648 -0.62 22.90 22.00
N HIS A 649 0.31 21.95 22.09
CA HIS A 649 0.60 21.19 23.32
C HIS A 649 1.64 21.85 24.23
N TYR A 650 2.71 22.43 23.68
CA TYR A 650 3.89 22.86 24.47
C TYR A 650 4.00 24.37 24.70
N LYS A 651 3.30 25.20 23.91
CA LYS A 651 3.25 26.68 24.00
C LYS A 651 4.62 27.38 24.11
N THR A 652 5.68 26.78 23.55
CA THR A 652 7.05 27.34 23.59
C THR A 652 7.23 28.48 22.58
N PRO A 653 7.89 29.61 22.95
CA PRO A 653 8.13 30.71 22.04
C PRO A 653 8.85 30.32 20.74
N GLU A 654 9.81 29.41 20.83
CA GLU A 654 10.64 28.98 19.69
C GLU A 654 9.81 28.28 18.60
N LEU A 655 8.78 27.51 18.98
CA LEU A 655 7.84 26.91 18.03
C LEU A 655 6.97 27.98 17.36
N ALA A 656 6.44 28.95 18.11
CA ALA A 656 5.68 30.07 17.53
C ALA A 656 6.53 30.88 16.54
N GLN A 657 7.77 31.19 16.91
CA GLN A 657 8.75 31.87 16.07
C GLN A 657 9.12 31.08 14.81
N ALA A 658 9.31 29.76 14.92
CA ALA A 658 9.56 28.89 13.77
C ALA A 658 8.34 28.79 12.83
N ILE A 659 7.12 28.64 13.36
CA ILE A 659 5.88 28.65 12.56
C ILE A 659 5.74 29.98 11.81
N TYR A 660 5.94 31.11 12.49
CA TYR A 660 5.86 32.44 11.89
C TYR A 660 6.86 32.63 10.74
N LEU A 661 8.13 32.23 10.95
CA LEU A 661 9.17 32.26 9.91
C LEU A 661 8.76 31.43 8.69
N LEU A 662 8.35 30.18 8.91
CA LEU A 662 7.97 29.24 7.85
C LEU A 662 6.68 29.63 7.11
N ASN A 663 5.79 30.39 7.77
CA ASN A 663 4.61 30.97 7.15
C ASN A 663 4.88 32.34 6.48
N GLY A 664 6.13 32.59 6.05
CA GLY A 664 6.52 33.81 5.36
C GLY A 664 6.44 35.07 6.21
N LYS A 665 6.78 34.97 7.51
CA LYS A 665 6.65 36.05 8.50
C LYS A 665 5.21 36.58 8.60
N SER A 666 4.24 35.68 8.67
CA SER A 666 2.84 36.02 8.83
C SER A 666 2.13 35.05 9.78
N THR A 667 1.09 35.54 10.47
CA THR A 667 0.13 34.69 11.20
C THR A 667 -1.14 34.43 10.41
N LYS A 668 -1.27 35.00 9.20
CA LYS A 668 -2.40 34.77 8.30
C LYS A 668 -2.49 33.29 7.92
N ASN A 669 -3.71 32.75 7.93
CA ASN A 669 -4.03 31.36 7.61
C ASN A 669 -3.36 30.29 8.51
N ILE A 670 -2.76 30.65 9.66
CA ILE A 670 -2.39 29.64 10.66
C ILE A 670 -3.67 29.15 11.35
N HIS A 671 -3.87 27.84 11.38
CA HIS A 671 -4.97 27.21 12.11
C HIS A 671 -4.64 25.75 12.47
N LEU A 672 -5.33 25.20 13.47
CA LEU A 672 -5.41 23.76 13.71
C LEU A 672 -6.30 23.07 12.65
N ASP A 673 -6.41 21.75 12.71
CA ASP A 673 -7.24 21.01 11.76
C ASP A 673 -8.74 21.34 11.86
N ILE A 674 -9.50 20.89 10.86
CA ILE A 674 -10.94 21.14 10.74
C ILE A 674 -11.77 20.49 11.86
N PHE A 675 -11.25 19.48 12.56
CA PHE A 675 -11.92 18.78 13.66
C PHE A 675 -11.62 19.40 15.03
N SER A 676 -10.68 20.35 15.08
CA SER A 676 -10.24 21.01 16.30
C SER A 676 -11.22 22.12 16.74
N PRO A 677 -11.46 22.31 18.05
CA PRO A 677 -12.28 23.41 18.54
C PRO A 677 -11.54 24.76 18.39
N ASN A 678 -12.24 25.80 17.91
CA ASN A 678 -11.70 27.15 17.69
C ASN A 678 -10.33 27.19 16.97
N PRO A 679 -10.20 26.53 15.81
CA PRO A 679 -8.92 26.20 15.18
C PRO A 679 -8.06 27.41 14.82
N SER A 680 -8.65 28.59 14.58
CA SER A 680 -7.92 29.82 14.24
C SER A 680 -7.43 30.64 15.45
N ALA A 681 -7.76 30.26 16.69
CA ALA A 681 -7.30 31.00 17.88
C ALA A 681 -5.75 31.00 18.01
N ILE A 682 -5.13 29.88 17.60
CA ILE A 682 -3.67 29.67 17.63
C ILE A 682 -2.88 30.74 16.87
N ALA A 683 -3.46 31.38 15.84
CA ALA A 683 -2.82 32.47 15.10
C ALA A 683 -2.63 33.73 15.95
N GLN A 684 -3.61 34.06 16.81
CA GLN A 684 -3.55 35.22 17.70
C GLN A 684 -2.61 34.97 18.88
N GLU A 685 -2.53 33.73 19.36
CA GLU A 685 -1.54 33.33 20.35
C GLU A 685 -0.12 33.50 19.82
N ILE A 686 0.15 32.97 18.61
CA ILE A 686 1.46 33.09 17.96
C ILE A 686 1.79 34.56 17.70
N ASP A 687 0.87 35.37 17.18
CA ASP A 687 1.05 36.81 16.96
C ASP A 687 1.45 37.55 18.25
N SER A 688 0.79 37.20 19.38
CA SER A 688 1.12 37.76 20.69
C SER A 688 2.53 37.37 21.15
N ILE A 689 2.96 36.13 20.90
CA ILE A 689 4.33 35.68 21.17
C ILE A 689 5.34 36.44 20.30
N ILE A 690 5.10 36.62 18.98
CA ILE A 690 6.03 37.36 18.12
C ILE A 690 6.17 38.82 18.58
N LYS A 691 5.09 39.46 19.04
CA LYS A 691 5.12 40.83 19.58
C LYS A 691 5.93 40.97 20.87
N VAL A 692 5.99 39.92 21.70
CA VAL A 692 6.71 39.93 22.99
C VAL A 692 8.15 39.43 22.85
N ASN A 693 8.37 38.37 22.07
CA ASN A 693 9.63 37.65 21.97
C ASN A 693 10.44 37.98 20.70
N GLY A 694 9.86 38.69 19.73
CA GLY A 694 10.47 38.96 18.43
C GLY A 694 10.45 37.76 17.48
N GLU A 695 11.13 37.89 16.33
CA GLU A 695 11.27 36.82 15.34
C GLU A 695 12.35 35.78 15.72
N LEU A 696 12.29 34.59 15.10
CA LEU A 696 13.32 33.57 15.29
C LEU A 696 14.71 34.09 14.88
N THR A 697 15.65 34.07 15.82
CA THR A 697 17.06 34.40 15.56
C THR A 697 17.96 33.24 15.95
N LEU A 698 18.33 32.41 14.98
CA LEU A 698 19.19 31.24 15.19
C LEU A 698 20.65 31.66 15.37
N LYS A 699 21.25 31.24 16.49
CA LYS A 699 22.66 31.46 16.80
C LYS A 699 23.55 30.35 16.21
N THR A 700 24.85 30.57 16.19
CA THR A 700 25.84 29.49 15.98
C THR A 700 25.54 28.32 16.93
N SER A 701 25.48 27.10 16.39
CA SER A 701 24.98 25.90 17.07
C SER A 701 25.88 24.70 16.81
N ASN A 702 25.95 23.77 17.77
CA ASN A 702 26.61 22.47 17.62
C ASN A 702 25.68 21.37 18.14
N PHE A 703 25.54 20.30 17.35
CA PHE A 703 24.69 19.14 17.60
C PHE A 703 25.57 17.89 17.78
N PRO A 704 26.29 17.74 18.90
CA PRO A 704 27.40 16.78 19.03
C PRO A 704 27.03 15.29 19.04
N ALA A 705 25.76 14.93 19.18
CA ALA A 705 25.34 13.54 19.05
C ALA A 705 25.05 13.18 17.58
N TYR A 706 24.40 14.07 16.83
CA TYR A 706 24.25 13.96 15.37
C TYR A 706 25.54 14.31 14.59
N GLY A 707 26.51 15.00 15.20
CA GLY A 707 27.81 15.28 14.59
C GLY A 707 27.80 16.44 13.60
N LEU A 708 27.08 17.53 13.91
CA LEU A 708 26.91 18.67 13.01
C LEU A 708 27.16 20.00 13.73
N SER A 709 28.04 20.84 13.18
CA SER A 709 28.22 22.24 13.59
C SER A 709 27.66 23.18 12.53
N ILE A 710 27.01 24.27 12.96
CA ILE A 710 26.51 25.34 12.08
C ILE A 710 26.93 26.69 12.66
N LEU A 711 27.87 27.35 12.00
CA LEU A 711 28.31 28.72 12.27
C LEU A 711 27.41 29.69 11.50
N ARG A 712 26.79 30.65 12.21
CA ARG A 712 25.91 31.67 11.63
C ARG A 712 26.49 33.06 11.88
N ASP A 713 26.55 33.85 10.82
CA ASP A 713 26.87 35.29 10.83
C ASP A 713 25.71 36.03 10.16
N ARG A 714 25.13 37.01 10.85
CA ARG A 714 23.99 37.80 10.37
C ARG A 714 24.31 39.28 10.56
N ASP A 715 24.45 39.97 9.43
CA ASP A 715 24.57 41.41 9.40
C ASP A 715 23.16 42.02 9.42
N HIS A 716 22.79 42.56 10.58
CA HIS A 716 21.49 43.19 10.80
C HIS A 716 21.31 44.53 10.06
N LEU A 717 22.39 45.12 9.51
CA LEU A 717 22.32 46.40 8.77
C LEU A 717 22.07 46.19 7.27
N ASN A 718 22.53 45.07 6.71
CA ASN A 718 22.46 44.79 5.28
C ASN A 718 21.57 43.57 4.94
N GLU A 719 20.86 43.01 5.92
CA GLU A 719 20.10 41.74 5.85
C GLU A 719 20.92 40.51 5.38
N LEU A 720 22.24 40.64 5.28
CA LEU A 720 23.13 39.59 4.80
C LEU A 720 23.24 38.47 5.85
N GLN A 721 22.91 37.26 5.42
CA GLN A 721 23.09 36.05 6.22
C GLN A 721 24.17 35.17 5.60
N ARG A 722 25.11 34.71 6.41
CA ARG A 722 26.16 33.77 6.04
C ARG A 722 26.08 32.57 6.96
N THR A 723 26.28 31.39 6.40
CA THR A 723 26.31 30.16 7.18
C THR A 723 27.39 29.23 6.67
N LEU A 724 28.19 28.69 7.58
CA LEU A 724 29.11 27.58 7.33
C LEU A 724 28.68 26.42 8.20
N TRP A 725 28.44 25.25 7.60
CA TRP A 725 28.15 24.03 8.35
C TRP A 725 29.22 22.97 8.09
N MET A 726 29.43 22.11 9.08
CA MET A 726 30.38 21.01 9.01
C MET A 726 29.74 19.78 9.67
N PHE A 727 29.50 18.74 8.87
CA PHE A 727 29.16 17.42 9.36
C PHE A 727 30.44 16.64 9.61
N TYR A 728 30.64 16.19 10.84
CA TYR A 728 31.83 15.47 11.31
C TYR A 728 31.51 14.03 11.77
N GLY A 729 30.34 13.51 11.36
CA GLY A 729 29.91 12.13 11.55
C GLY A 729 28.97 11.93 12.74
N ALA A 730 27.81 11.33 12.49
CA ALA A 730 26.84 11.01 13.53
C ALA A 730 27.33 9.87 14.41
N ARG A 731 27.35 10.09 15.74
CA ARG A 731 27.81 9.10 16.71
C ARG A 731 26.88 7.87 16.81
N SER A 732 25.64 8.05 16.39
CA SER A 732 24.58 7.04 16.34
C SER A 732 24.43 6.36 14.98
N ALA A 733 25.21 6.74 13.96
CA ALA A 733 25.19 6.04 12.67
C ALA A 733 25.59 4.58 12.85
N SER A 734 24.61 3.68 12.74
CA SER A 734 24.85 2.24 12.81
C SER A 734 25.88 1.81 11.76
N GLN A 735 26.83 0.96 12.17
CA GLN A 735 27.55 0.08 11.24
C GLN A 735 26.57 -0.86 10.51
#